data_AF-A0A150PES1-F1
#
_entry.id   AF-A0A150PES1-F1
#
_cell.length_a   1.000
_cell.length_b   1.000
_cell.length_c   1.000
_cell.angle_alpha   90.00
_cell.angle_beta   90.00
_cell.angle_gamma   90.00
#
_symmetry.space_group_name_H-M   'P 1'
#
loop_
_entity.id
_entity.type
_entity.pdbx_description
1 polymer ?
#
loop_
_entity_poly.entity_id
_entity_poly.type
_entity_poly.pdbx_seq_one_letter_code
_entity_poly.pdbx_strand_id
1 'polypeptide(L)'
;MRVAAAALALLPACGSGSTEPISTSQAALQGANGISADLVIDSQWGQGYCTSITVSNQHSSATTGTWSVELNVGPGTIFSSWNGTFSGLTGQISVTPDGNGAIAPSGTAQLGFCASIPSPGIQPVLLSVSSDLPPMGGGVAIAEYQFPAAIDAMVSPDYATELWASFYRPSSLEPGRQYPLLVFLHGNHPTCGTGENPRRDNNNQYALTGTCPENYVVVPNHRGYDYMAVDLAARGYFVVSINANRGIHAAPSTPADELAIGPRGRLVLRHLERLSRWDSGAEPTPPELGVDLLDRIDFDQVGLMGHSRGGEAVRFAYNEYRRSGSPWPALIESPVGIRGVFEIGPTDKGQDGQLLNADQTAWNVILPACDWDLSDLPGLRPFDRMLSIPEPAPFFKSFYHVWGANHNYYNSEWQIADANSGGITGCIDHEALFDPLEYGSPEQRETGRFAAVQFFTANVGADRDEAANALFDPAFPFPTVPYRVRRGYHPGGDSTTSLMLEDFINPTGTSSYGLPNTTGGTISVDHTSQSGHDPSLSVAWIHDVVPGSSTFFQSNWSPVGTGFDLTGYDYLDLRADRSWSSDPTIEASFLVELVNADDSRSSAVAIDDYLELGQTPRGATTLPTARIPLSLFGGATLASVRGVRLTFTTPFDGT
;
A
#
# COMPACT_ATOMS: atom_id res chain seq x y z
N MET A 1 35.07 -37.25 -66.20
CA MET A 1 35.97 -37.62 -65.08
C MET A 1 36.09 -36.38 -64.21
N ARG A 2 35.67 -36.48 -62.94
CA ARG A 2 35.43 -35.35 -62.03
C ARG A 2 36.76 -34.68 -61.64
N VAL A 3 36.78 -33.36 -61.67
CA VAL A 3 37.85 -32.52 -61.13
C VAL A 3 37.44 -32.13 -59.71
N ALA A 4 38.30 -32.39 -58.73
CA ALA A 4 38.25 -31.75 -57.43
C ALA A 4 39.66 -31.30 -57.08
N ALA A 5 39.86 -29.98 -57.08
CA ALA A 5 41.03 -29.30 -56.58
C ALA A 5 40.78 -28.90 -55.12
N ALA A 6 41.82 -29.02 -54.30
CA ALA A 6 41.84 -28.65 -52.91
C ALA A 6 41.79 -27.13 -52.71
N ALA A 7 41.15 -26.69 -51.63
CA ALA A 7 41.41 -25.42 -50.99
C ALA A 7 41.38 -25.61 -49.46
N LEU A 8 42.44 -25.13 -48.82
CA LEU A 8 42.73 -25.17 -47.39
C LEU A 8 41.82 -24.17 -46.65
N ALA A 9 41.25 -24.54 -45.52
CA ALA A 9 40.67 -23.60 -44.55
C ALA A 9 41.19 -23.92 -43.15
N LEU A 10 41.72 -22.90 -42.48
CA LEU A 10 42.19 -22.92 -41.10
C LEU A 10 41.02 -23.18 -40.13
N LEU A 11 41.20 -24.12 -39.20
CA LEU A 11 40.37 -24.24 -38.00
C LEU A 11 41.04 -23.49 -36.85
N PRO A 12 40.38 -22.52 -36.19
CA PRO A 12 40.81 -22.04 -34.89
C PRO A 12 40.54 -23.14 -33.84
N ALA A 13 41.50 -23.34 -32.94
CA ALA A 13 41.34 -24.21 -31.79
C ALA A 13 40.19 -23.72 -30.90
N CYS A 14 39.09 -24.48 -30.83
CA CYS A 14 38.13 -24.36 -29.75
C CYS A 14 38.83 -24.86 -28.46
N GLY A 15 39.13 -23.93 -27.55
CA GLY A 15 39.42 -24.27 -26.17
C GLY A 15 38.18 -24.92 -25.57
N SER A 16 38.30 -26.18 -25.21
CA SER A 16 37.35 -26.90 -24.37
C SER A 16 37.33 -26.25 -22.99
N GLY A 17 36.42 -25.31 -22.75
CA GLY A 17 36.00 -25.00 -21.39
C GLY A 17 35.25 -26.21 -20.87
N SER A 18 35.84 -26.96 -19.94
CA SER A 18 35.13 -28.03 -19.25
C SER A 18 33.92 -27.42 -18.53
N THR A 19 32.73 -27.94 -18.81
CA THR A 19 31.57 -27.81 -17.93
C THR A 19 31.86 -28.68 -16.72
N GLU A 20 32.32 -28.09 -15.62
CA GLU A 20 32.43 -28.80 -14.35
C GLU A 20 31.04 -28.78 -13.69
N PRO A 21 30.46 -29.94 -13.33
CA PRO A 21 29.31 -29.96 -12.43
C PRO A 21 29.78 -29.51 -11.05
N ILE A 22 29.37 -28.32 -10.64
CA ILE A 22 29.71 -27.74 -9.34
C ILE A 22 28.43 -27.72 -8.53
N SER A 23 28.17 -28.71 -7.66
CA SER A 23 27.02 -28.70 -6.75
C SER A 23 27.31 -27.79 -5.54
N THR A 24 27.44 -26.49 -5.79
CA THR A 24 27.50 -25.48 -4.72
C THR A 24 26.08 -25.04 -4.39
N SER A 25 25.64 -25.34 -3.18
CA SER A 25 24.33 -24.95 -2.64
C SER A 25 24.47 -23.71 -1.75
N GLN A 26 23.52 -22.79 -1.87
CA GLN A 26 23.26 -21.78 -0.83
C GLN A 26 22.39 -22.41 0.27
N ALA A 27 22.55 -21.92 1.50
CA ALA A 27 21.67 -22.35 2.60
C ALA A 27 20.24 -21.89 2.36
N ALA A 28 19.25 -22.71 2.78
CA ALA A 28 17.83 -22.42 2.63
C ALA A 28 17.48 -21.03 3.19
N LEU A 29 17.01 -20.13 2.32
CA LEU A 29 16.40 -18.88 2.72
C LEU A 29 15.02 -19.18 3.30
N GLN A 30 14.79 -18.78 4.54
CA GLN A 30 13.50 -18.98 5.21
C GLN A 30 12.59 -17.78 4.95
N GLY A 31 11.37 -18.05 4.49
CA GLY A 31 10.29 -17.08 4.42
C GLY A 31 9.31 -17.26 5.58
N ALA A 32 8.30 -16.40 5.64
CA ALA A 32 7.25 -16.51 6.64
C ALA A 32 6.44 -17.81 6.51
N ASN A 33 5.80 -18.23 7.61
CA ASN A 33 4.75 -19.26 7.60
C ASN A 33 5.18 -20.63 7.07
N GLY A 34 6.48 -20.95 7.12
CA GLY A 34 7.01 -22.25 6.73
C GLY A 34 7.32 -22.40 5.25
N ILE A 35 7.30 -21.33 4.45
CA ILE A 35 7.88 -21.37 3.09
C ILE A 35 9.40 -21.17 3.16
N SER A 36 10.15 -21.84 2.29
CA SER A 36 11.60 -21.64 2.16
C SER A 36 12.06 -21.84 0.72
N ALA A 37 13.21 -21.30 0.36
CA ALA A 37 13.81 -21.47 -0.97
C ALA A 37 15.30 -21.83 -0.86
N ASP A 38 15.71 -22.85 -1.60
CA ASP A 38 17.09 -23.29 -1.76
C ASP A 38 17.57 -23.03 -3.18
N LEU A 39 18.81 -22.56 -3.34
CA LEU A 39 19.43 -22.38 -4.65
C LEU A 39 20.66 -23.28 -4.79
N VAL A 40 20.71 -24.03 -5.88
CA VAL A 40 21.83 -24.90 -6.25
C VAL A 40 22.33 -24.50 -7.62
N ILE A 41 23.64 -24.22 -7.74
CA ILE A 41 24.28 -24.15 -9.04
C ILE A 41 24.49 -25.59 -9.50
N ASP A 42 23.96 -25.97 -10.66
CA ASP A 42 24.03 -27.35 -11.16
C ASP A 42 25.28 -27.56 -12.02
N SER A 43 25.64 -26.53 -12.79
CA SER A 43 26.82 -26.54 -13.65
C SER A 43 27.33 -25.12 -13.87
N GLN A 44 28.65 -24.98 -14.04
CA GLN A 44 29.29 -23.72 -14.35
C GLN A 44 30.39 -23.94 -15.40
N TRP A 45 30.49 -23.02 -16.35
CA TRP A 45 31.55 -22.96 -17.35
C TRP A 45 32.10 -21.55 -17.44
N GLY A 46 33.17 -21.34 -18.21
CA GLY A 46 33.98 -20.12 -18.15
C GLY A 46 33.24 -18.79 -18.33
N GLN A 47 32.03 -18.76 -18.90
CA GLN A 47 31.24 -17.55 -19.13
C GLN A 47 29.74 -17.74 -18.78
N GLY A 48 29.37 -18.75 -17.99
CA GLY A 48 27.97 -18.96 -17.64
C GLY A 48 27.73 -20.09 -16.62
N TYR A 49 26.50 -20.17 -16.12
CA TYR A 49 26.06 -21.20 -15.18
C TYR A 49 24.59 -21.56 -15.43
N CYS A 50 24.19 -22.73 -14.92
CA CYS A 50 22.79 -23.10 -14.75
C CYS A 50 22.50 -23.40 -13.28
N THR A 51 21.33 -23.00 -12.80
CA THR A 51 20.90 -23.15 -11.41
C THR A 51 19.48 -23.68 -11.31
N SER A 52 19.24 -24.45 -10.26
CA SER A 52 17.92 -24.90 -9.83
C SER A 52 17.59 -24.28 -8.47
N ILE A 53 16.36 -23.79 -8.35
CA ILE A 53 15.80 -23.26 -7.11
C ILE A 53 14.67 -24.18 -6.66
N THR A 54 14.71 -24.61 -5.41
CA THR A 54 13.69 -25.46 -4.80
C THR A 54 12.94 -24.67 -3.74
N VAL A 55 11.65 -24.43 -3.96
CA VAL A 55 10.74 -23.80 -3.00
C VAL A 55 10.03 -24.89 -2.21
N SER A 56 10.14 -24.86 -0.89
CA SER A 56 9.64 -25.89 0.02
C SER A 56 8.56 -25.36 0.94
N ASN A 57 7.44 -26.07 1.03
CA ASN A 57 6.33 -25.75 1.93
C ASN A 57 6.37 -26.67 3.16
N GLN A 58 6.71 -26.10 4.32
CA GLN A 58 6.70 -26.78 5.63
C GLN A 58 5.38 -26.58 6.39
N HIS A 59 4.43 -25.81 5.84
CA HIS A 59 3.11 -25.60 6.43
C HIS A 59 2.19 -26.81 6.24
N SER A 60 1.20 -26.95 7.11
CA SER A 60 0.15 -27.98 7.01
C SER A 60 -0.92 -27.68 5.94
N SER A 61 -0.82 -26.56 5.23
CA SER A 61 -1.76 -26.07 4.20
C SER A 61 -1.02 -25.95 2.88
N ALA A 62 -1.71 -26.12 1.77
CA ALA A 62 -1.12 -25.87 0.45
C ALA A 62 -1.04 -24.36 0.17
N THR A 63 -0.05 -23.92 -0.60
CA THR A 63 -0.10 -22.59 -1.24
C THR A 63 -1.20 -22.57 -2.31
N THR A 64 -1.72 -21.41 -2.67
CA THR A 64 -2.64 -21.23 -3.82
C THR A 64 -1.90 -20.98 -5.14
N GLY A 65 -0.56 -21.11 -5.14
CA GLY A 65 0.28 -20.79 -6.30
C GLY A 65 0.60 -19.30 -6.41
N THR A 66 0.59 -18.57 -5.31
CA THR A 66 0.88 -17.12 -5.23
C THR A 66 2.18 -16.84 -4.47
N TRP A 67 3.08 -17.81 -4.40
CA TRP A 67 4.42 -17.63 -3.84
C TRP A 67 5.36 -16.94 -4.83
N SER A 68 6.37 -16.24 -4.32
CA SER A 68 7.41 -15.63 -5.14
C SER A 68 8.80 -15.82 -4.52
N VAL A 69 9.81 -15.76 -5.38
CA VAL A 69 11.22 -15.75 -4.99
C VAL A 69 11.88 -14.53 -5.63
N GLU A 70 12.44 -13.65 -4.81
CA GLU A 70 13.28 -12.56 -5.29
C GLU A 70 14.74 -13.03 -5.34
N LEU A 71 15.42 -12.77 -6.45
CA LEU A 71 16.83 -13.14 -6.62
C LEU A 71 17.61 -12.07 -7.37
N ASN A 72 18.90 -11.95 -7.09
CA ASN A 72 19.82 -11.10 -7.84
C ASN A 72 20.74 -11.97 -8.71
N VAL A 73 20.63 -11.84 -10.04
CA VAL A 73 21.53 -12.52 -11.00
C VAL A 73 22.84 -11.78 -11.23
N GLY A 74 23.05 -10.64 -10.57
CA GLY A 74 24.22 -9.79 -10.72
C GLY A 74 24.30 -9.15 -12.13
N PRO A 75 25.51 -8.86 -12.63
CA PRO A 75 25.70 -8.28 -13.97
C PRO A 75 25.51 -9.30 -15.12
N GLY A 76 25.11 -10.53 -14.82
CA GLY A 76 24.81 -11.56 -15.80
C GLY A 76 23.45 -11.38 -16.48
N THR A 77 23.25 -12.09 -17.60
CA THR A 77 21.98 -12.10 -18.33
C THR A 77 21.45 -13.53 -18.45
N ILE A 78 20.22 -13.76 -17.99
CA ILE A 78 19.48 -15.01 -18.19
C ILE A 78 19.21 -15.16 -19.68
N PHE A 79 19.57 -16.33 -20.23
CA PHE A 79 19.30 -16.67 -21.63
C PHE A 79 18.40 -17.92 -21.77
N SER A 80 18.10 -18.60 -20.66
CA SER A 80 17.16 -19.73 -20.62
C SER A 80 16.58 -19.87 -19.21
N SER A 81 15.27 -20.11 -19.10
CA SER A 81 14.57 -20.34 -17.83
C SER A 81 13.47 -21.40 -18.01
N TRP A 82 13.04 -22.03 -16.92
CA TRP A 82 11.97 -23.05 -16.93
C TRP A 82 11.21 -23.13 -15.60
N ASN A 83 9.97 -23.61 -15.68
CA ASN A 83 9.05 -23.89 -14.56
C ASN A 83 8.81 -22.69 -13.63
N GLY A 84 8.83 -21.48 -14.18
CA GLY A 84 8.58 -20.24 -13.48
C GLY A 84 8.53 -19.06 -14.45
N THR A 85 7.80 -18.01 -14.05
CA THR A 85 7.68 -16.75 -14.77
C THR A 85 8.64 -15.74 -14.16
N PHE A 86 9.54 -15.18 -14.97
CA PHE A 86 10.64 -14.32 -14.54
C PHE A 86 10.35 -12.88 -14.93
N SER A 87 10.42 -11.93 -13.99
CA SER A 87 10.11 -10.52 -14.25
C SER A 87 11.13 -9.79 -15.13
N GLY A 88 12.32 -10.37 -15.30
CA GLY A 88 13.40 -9.80 -16.10
C GLY A 88 14.53 -10.79 -16.35
N LEU A 89 15.56 -10.33 -17.06
CA LEU A 89 16.72 -11.16 -17.45
C LEU A 89 18.03 -10.75 -16.78
N THR A 90 18.09 -9.61 -16.09
CA THR A 90 19.32 -9.03 -15.51
C THR A 90 19.04 -8.37 -14.16
N GLY A 91 20.04 -8.27 -13.28
CA GLY A 91 19.91 -7.58 -12.00
C GLY A 91 19.04 -8.33 -10.98
N GLN A 92 18.23 -7.60 -10.22
CA GLN A 92 17.24 -8.19 -9.32
C GLN A 92 15.97 -8.55 -10.10
N ILE A 93 15.49 -9.77 -9.92
CA ILE A 93 14.32 -10.29 -10.60
C ILE A 93 13.43 -11.05 -9.61
N SER A 94 12.14 -11.06 -9.92
CA SER A 94 11.11 -11.83 -9.24
C SER A 94 10.79 -13.07 -10.05
N VAL A 95 10.67 -14.21 -9.39
CA VAL A 95 10.23 -15.47 -9.99
C VAL A 95 8.95 -15.95 -9.32
N THR A 96 7.91 -16.17 -10.13
CA THR A 96 6.62 -16.70 -9.70
C THR A 96 6.34 -18.06 -10.37
N PRO A 97 5.46 -18.90 -9.79
CA PRO A 97 5.08 -20.18 -10.40
C PRO A 97 4.40 -20.03 -11.76
N ASP A 98 4.68 -20.96 -12.67
CA ASP A 98 3.90 -21.11 -13.91
C ASP A 98 2.56 -21.81 -13.63
N GLY A 99 1.44 -21.13 -13.90
CA GLY A 99 0.09 -21.69 -13.75
C GLY A 99 -0.35 -21.87 -12.28
N ASN A 100 -1.13 -22.93 -11.99
CA ASN A 100 -1.64 -23.23 -10.64
C ASN A 100 -0.55 -23.82 -9.72
N GLY A 101 0.61 -23.17 -9.59
CA GLY A 101 1.81 -23.69 -8.90
C GLY A 101 1.69 -23.86 -7.39
N ALA A 102 0.53 -24.30 -6.90
CA ALA A 102 0.28 -24.73 -5.54
C ALA A 102 1.29 -25.80 -5.09
N ILE A 103 1.89 -25.58 -3.93
CA ILE A 103 2.80 -26.50 -3.27
C ILE A 103 2.03 -27.12 -2.11
N ALA A 104 1.78 -28.43 -2.21
CA ALA A 104 1.09 -29.18 -1.15
C ALA A 104 1.85 -29.12 0.19
N PRO A 105 1.19 -29.41 1.32
CA PRO A 105 1.87 -29.54 2.62
C PRO A 105 3.04 -30.52 2.55
N SER A 106 4.20 -30.12 3.09
CA SER A 106 5.47 -30.87 2.97
C SER A 106 5.95 -31.11 1.53
N GLY A 107 5.38 -30.39 0.56
CA GLY A 107 5.73 -30.47 -0.84
C GLY A 107 6.81 -29.46 -1.24
N THR A 108 7.30 -29.61 -2.47
CA THR A 108 8.29 -28.72 -3.07
C THR A 108 7.94 -28.39 -4.51
N ALA A 109 8.26 -27.18 -4.97
CA ALA A 109 8.32 -26.83 -6.38
C ALA A 109 9.76 -26.55 -6.79
N GLN A 110 10.14 -26.88 -8.03
CA GLN A 110 11.49 -26.65 -8.54
C GLN A 110 11.44 -25.86 -9.85
N LEU A 111 12.22 -24.80 -9.90
CA LEU A 111 12.38 -23.91 -11.05
C LEU A 111 13.87 -23.69 -11.33
N GLY A 112 14.22 -23.10 -12.47
CA GLY A 112 15.63 -22.86 -12.76
C GLY A 112 15.89 -21.99 -13.98
N PHE A 113 17.15 -21.62 -14.14
CA PHE A 113 17.61 -20.80 -15.24
C PHE A 113 19.10 -20.99 -15.54
N CYS A 114 19.51 -20.58 -16.74
CA CYS A 114 20.90 -20.43 -17.13
C CYS A 114 21.20 -18.98 -17.50
N ALA A 115 22.34 -18.47 -17.01
CA ALA A 115 22.76 -17.08 -17.19
C ALA A 115 24.23 -16.96 -17.60
N SER A 116 24.56 -15.87 -18.30
CA SER A 116 25.92 -15.50 -18.65
C SER A 116 26.66 -14.87 -17.46
N ILE A 117 27.97 -15.05 -17.38
CA ILE A 117 28.83 -14.42 -16.37
C ILE A 117 29.85 -13.52 -17.08
N PRO A 118 29.80 -12.19 -16.90
CA PRO A 118 30.79 -11.28 -17.49
C PRO A 118 32.20 -11.41 -16.87
N SER A 119 32.32 -11.98 -15.66
CA SER A 119 33.57 -12.14 -14.91
C SER A 119 33.53 -13.33 -13.93
N PRO A 120 34.52 -14.25 -13.92
CA PRO A 120 34.49 -15.44 -13.06
C PRO A 120 34.35 -15.11 -11.56
N GLY A 121 33.52 -15.87 -10.84
CA GLY A 121 33.34 -15.73 -9.38
C GLY A 121 32.04 -15.06 -8.91
N ILE A 122 31.16 -14.67 -9.83
CA ILE A 122 29.83 -14.13 -9.52
C ILE A 122 28.81 -15.28 -9.44
N GLN A 123 28.01 -15.30 -8.38
CA GLN A 123 26.94 -16.28 -8.15
C GLN A 123 25.61 -15.55 -7.93
N PRO A 124 24.47 -16.12 -8.38
CA PRO A 124 23.16 -15.57 -8.07
C PRO A 124 22.92 -15.65 -6.55
N VAL A 125 22.11 -14.75 -5.99
CA VAL A 125 21.77 -14.75 -4.56
C VAL A 125 20.26 -14.68 -4.40
N LEU A 126 19.69 -15.56 -3.56
CA LEU A 126 18.30 -15.43 -3.12
C LEU A 126 18.18 -14.24 -2.15
N LEU A 127 17.21 -13.37 -2.39
CA LEU A 127 16.96 -12.17 -1.58
C LEU A 127 15.77 -12.35 -0.63
N SER A 128 14.67 -12.94 -1.12
CA SER A 128 13.48 -13.27 -0.32
C SER A 128 12.70 -14.44 -0.91
N VAL A 129 11.86 -15.06 -0.09
CA VAL A 129 10.84 -16.02 -0.52
C VAL A 129 9.56 -15.74 0.25
N SER A 130 8.45 -15.57 -0.47
CA SER A 130 7.14 -15.23 0.10
C SER A 130 6.08 -16.25 -0.33
N SER A 131 4.98 -16.34 0.43
CA SER A 131 3.83 -17.15 0.04
C SER A 131 2.54 -16.65 0.66
N ASP A 132 1.42 -17.16 0.16
CA ASP A 132 0.10 -17.00 0.73
C ASP A 132 -0.20 -17.98 1.87
N LEU A 133 0.80 -18.75 2.33
CA LEU A 133 0.58 -19.73 3.38
C LEU A 133 -0.02 -19.05 4.60
N PRO A 134 -1.08 -19.66 5.16
CA PRO A 134 -1.53 -19.26 6.46
C PRO A 134 -0.44 -19.63 7.47
N PRO A 135 -0.55 -19.14 8.70
CA PRO A 135 0.62 -19.01 9.55
C PRO A 135 0.63 -20.17 10.54
N MET A 136 1.82 -20.56 10.98
CA MET A 136 2.00 -21.80 11.73
C MET A 136 1.36 -21.69 13.13
N GLY A 137 0.15 -22.21 13.28
CA GLY A 137 -0.60 -22.26 14.54
C GLY A 137 -2.07 -22.54 14.30
N GLY A 138 -2.58 -23.67 14.77
CA GLY A 138 -3.93 -24.15 14.42
C GLY A 138 -5.06 -23.24 14.89
N GLY A 139 -5.67 -22.46 14.00
CA GLY A 139 -6.90 -21.70 14.26
C GLY A 139 -6.72 -20.42 15.09
N VAL A 140 -7.77 -19.59 15.12
CA VAL A 140 -7.82 -18.29 15.80
C VAL A 140 -8.73 -18.38 17.01
N ALA A 141 -8.28 -17.86 18.15
CA ALA A 141 -9.14 -17.64 19.30
C ALA A 141 -9.67 -16.20 19.27
N ILE A 142 -10.98 -16.06 19.44
CA ILE A 142 -11.68 -14.78 19.47
C ILE A 142 -12.34 -14.65 20.84
N ALA A 143 -12.07 -13.56 21.53
CA ALA A 143 -12.68 -13.21 22.80
C ALA A 143 -13.11 -11.74 22.78
N GLU A 144 -13.85 -11.31 23.80
CA GLU A 144 -14.18 -9.91 24.00
C GLU A 144 -13.94 -9.53 25.46
N TYR A 145 -13.55 -8.28 25.68
CA TYR A 145 -13.72 -7.63 26.97
C TYR A 145 -14.68 -6.45 26.80
N GLN A 146 -15.54 -6.26 27.79
CA GLN A 146 -16.47 -5.15 27.85
C GLN A 146 -16.57 -4.70 29.30
N PHE A 147 -15.97 -3.55 29.61
CA PHE A 147 -16.08 -2.95 30.94
C PHE A 147 -17.32 -2.06 31.02
N PRO A 148 -17.91 -1.90 32.23
CA PRO A 148 -19.02 -0.97 32.42
C PRO A 148 -18.67 0.44 31.94
N ALA A 149 -19.64 1.10 31.30
CA ALA A 149 -19.45 2.47 30.85
C ALA A 149 -19.09 3.42 32.01
N ALA A 150 -18.09 4.26 31.81
CA ALA A 150 -17.63 5.22 32.81
C ALA A 150 -17.21 6.54 32.14
N ILE A 151 -17.29 7.64 32.91
CA ILE A 151 -16.64 8.89 32.53
C ILE A 151 -15.15 8.70 32.77
N ASP A 152 -14.38 8.68 31.67
CA ASP A 152 -12.93 8.61 31.70
C ASP A 152 -12.39 9.94 31.19
N ALA A 153 -11.90 10.79 32.10
CA ALA A 153 -11.39 12.11 31.76
C ALA A 153 -10.22 12.10 30.76
N MET A 154 -9.51 10.97 30.62
CA MET A 154 -8.48 10.82 29.61
C MET A 154 -9.05 10.62 28.20
N VAL A 155 -10.28 10.10 28.08
CA VAL A 155 -10.98 9.93 26.81
C VAL A 155 -11.92 11.10 26.56
N SER A 156 -12.85 11.32 27.47
CA SER A 156 -13.79 12.45 27.49
C SER A 156 -14.25 12.74 28.92
N PRO A 157 -14.15 13.99 29.40
CA PRO A 157 -14.65 14.39 30.72
C PRO A 157 -16.18 14.54 30.76
N ASP A 158 -16.86 14.59 29.61
CA ASP A 158 -18.25 15.08 29.51
C ASP A 158 -19.29 13.96 29.44
N TYR A 159 -18.89 12.74 29.05
CA TYR A 159 -19.81 11.63 28.86
C TYR A 159 -19.15 10.28 29.08
N ALA A 160 -19.97 9.30 29.45
CA ALA A 160 -19.50 7.94 29.65
C ALA A 160 -19.14 7.27 28.32
N THR A 161 -18.01 6.57 28.31
CA THR A 161 -17.53 5.72 27.21
C THR A 161 -17.33 4.29 27.72
N GLU A 162 -17.14 3.34 26.81
CA GLU A 162 -16.87 1.93 27.14
C GLU A 162 -15.50 1.52 26.64
N LEU A 163 -14.78 0.77 27.48
CA LEU A 163 -13.66 -0.03 27.02
C LEU A 163 -14.23 -1.39 26.61
N TRP A 164 -14.64 -1.46 25.35
CA TRP A 164 -15.19 -2.67 24.73
C TRP A 164 -14.43 -2.96 23.44
N ALA A 165 -13.85 -4.15 23.33
CA ALA A 165 -13.22 -4.60 22.09
C ALA A 165 -13.34 -6.11 21.92
N SER A 166 -13.29 -6.53 20.65
CA SER A 166 -12.97 -7.91 20.28
C SER A 166 -11.45 -8.09 20.22
N PHE A 167 -10.97 -9.22 20.74
CA PHE A 167 -9.57 -9.62 20.75
C PHE A 167 -9.39 -10.91 19.97
N TYR A 168 -8.51 -10.88 18.96
CA TYR A 168 -8.20 -11.99 18.08
C TYR A 168 -6.73 -12.34 18.28
N ARG A 169 -6.43 -13.62 18.42
CA ARG A 169 -5.06 -14.12 18.59
C ARG A 169 -4.90 -15.52 17.97
N PRO A 170 -3.67 -15.97 17.70
CA PRO A 170 -3.40 -17.39 17.50
C PRO A 170 -4.00 -18.20 18.66
N SER A 171 -4.65 -19.33 18.34
CA SER A 171 -5.29 -20.16 19.37
C SER A 171 -4.27 -20.74 20.36
N SER A 172 -3.06 -21.02 19.88
CA SER A 172 -1.89 -21.47 20.65
C SER A 172 -0.82 -20.39 20.66
N LEU A 173 -0.28 -20.09 21.85
CA LEU A 173 0.82 -19.14 22.00
C LEU A 173 2.13 -19.87 22.29
N GLU A 174 3.19 -19.48 21.60
CA GLU A 174 4.55 -19.98 21.79
C GLU A 174 5.09 -19.51 23.15
N PRO A 175 5.68 -20.38 23.98
CA PRO A 175 6.28 -19.97 25.25
C PRO A 175 7.35 -18.88 25.06
N GLY A 176 7.25 -17.79 25.81
CA GLY A 176 8.23 -16.69 25.79
C GLY A 176 8.16 -15.77 24.56
N ARG A 177 7.24 -16.01 23.62
CA ARG A 177 7.02 -15.14 22.47
C ARG A 177 6.12 -13.95 22.83
N GLN A 178 6.55 -12.77 22.42
CA GLN A 178 5.74 -11.58 22.30
C GLN A 178 5.16 -11.48 20.88
N TYR A 179 3.94 -10.95 20.77
CA TYR A 179 3.20 -10.88 19.52
C TYR A 179 3.00 -9.40 19.12
N PRO A 180 3.22 -9.04 17.85
CA PRO A 180 2.89 -7.70 17.35
C PRO A 180 1.40 -7.40 17.53
N LEU A 181 1.08 -6.15 17.81
CA LEU A 181 -0.28 -5.71 18.13
C LEU A 181 -0.85 -4.83 17.02
N LEU A 182 -2.05 -5.17 16.56
CA LEU A 182 -2.84 -4.37 15.63
C LEU A 182 -4.08 -3.85 16.34
N VAL A 183 -4.34 -2.54 16.23
CA VAL A 183 -5.51 -1.91 16.85
C VAL A 183 -6.41 -1.33 15.78
N PHE A 184 -7.64 -1.84 15.71
CA PHE A 184 -8.64 -1.47 14.72
C PHE A 184 -9.70 -0.56 15.32
N LEU A 185 -10.15 0.43 14.55
CA LEU A 185 -11.15 1.39 14.99
C LEU A 185 -12.17 1.68 13.90
N HIS A 186 -13.43 1.36 14.18
CA HIS A 186 -14.52 1.63 13.25
C HIS A 186 -14.89 3.13 13.19
N GLY A 187 -15.59 3.49 12.12
CA GLY A 187 -16.08 4.83 11.86
C GLY A 187 -17.41 5.17 12.55
N ASN A 188 -18.13 6.12 11.98
CA ASN A 188 -19.45 6.54 12.43
C ASN A 188 -20.51 5.75 11.67
N HIS A 189 -21.32 4.97 12.39
CA HIS A 189 -22.46 4.24 11.86
C HIS A 189 -23.52 4.07 12.96
N PRO A 190 -24.82 3.88 12.67
CA PRO A 190 -25.80 3.72 13.73
C PRO A 190 -25.44 2.63 14.76
N THR A 191 -25.83 2.87 16.01
CA THR A 191 -25.44 2.00 17.14
C THR A 191 -26.52 1.02 17.57
N CYS A 192 -27.73 1.17 17.01
CA CYS A 192 -28.85 0.26 17.18
C CYS A 192 -29.51 -0.05 15.82
N GLY A 193 -29.86 -1.33 15.61
CA GLY A 193 -30.58 -1.79 14.42
C GLY A 193 -31.68 -2.82 14.75
N THR A 194 -32.54 -3.09 13.77
CA THR A 194 -33.63 -4.09 13.86
C THR A 194 -33.37 -5.30 12.96
N GLY A 195 -33.85 -6.48 13.37
CA GLY A 195 -33.69 -7.75 12.65
C GLY A 195 -32.49 -8.56 13.12
N GLU A 196 -32.21 -9.66 12.41
CA GLU A 196 -31.02 -10.49 12.57
C GLU A 196 -30.16 -10.35 11.31
N ASN A 197 -28.82 -10.33 11.45
CA ASN A 197 -27.86 -10.11 10.36
C ASN A 197 -28.30 -10.82 9.05
N PRO A 198 -28.70 -10.09 7.96
CA PRO A 198 -28.54 -8.65 7.78
C PRO A 198 -29.52 -7.75 8.54
N ARG A 199 -29.00 -6.71 9.20
CA ARG A 199 -29.77 -5.76 10.00
C ARG A 199 -30.07 -4.46 9.25
N ARG A 200 -31.14 -3.79 9.70
CA ARG A 200 -31.42 -2.40 9.35
C ARG A 200 -31.01 -1.48 10.50
N ASP A 201 -29.86 -0.85 10.36
CA ASP A 201 -29.27 0.04 11.37
C ASP A 201 -29.72 1.49 11.12
N ASN A 202 -30.43 2.09 12.08
CA ASN A 202 -31.04 3.41 11.88
C ASN A 202 -31.30 4.19 13.18
N ASN A 203 -30.69 3.78 14.29
CA ASN A 203 -30.89 4.43 15.59
C ASN A 203 -29.57 4.56 16.37
N ASN A 204 -29.43 5.65 17.13
CA ASN A 204 -28.20 5.99 17.87
C ASN A 204 -28.36 5.96 19.40
N GLN A 205 -29.44 5.39 19.93
CA GLN A 205 -29.75 5.47 21.36
C GLN A 205 -28.67 4.82 22.23
N TYR A 206 -28.07 3.70 21.80
CA TYR A 206 -27.00 3.05 22.56
C TYR A 206 -25.83 4.00 22.83
N ALA A 207 -25.46 4.82 21.84
CA ALA A 207 -24.42 5.81 22.02
C ALA A 207 -24.69 6.78 23.18
N LEU A 208 -25.97 7.14 23.41
CA LEU A 208 -26.40 8.07 24.45
C LEU A 208 -26.66 7.39 25.80
N THR A 209 -27.31 6.23 25.81
CA THR A 209 -27.86 5.63 27.04
C THR A 209 -27.19 4.32 27.44
N GLY A 210 -26.43 3.68 26.55
CA GLY A 210 -25.94 2.30 26.72
C GLY A 210 -27.02 1.24 26.51
N THR A 211 -28.19 1.60 25.97
CA THR A 211 -29.30 0.68 25.70
C THR A 211 -29.96 0.98 24.37
N CYS A 212 -30.33 -0.06 23.63
CA CYS A 212 -31.15 0.09 22.43
C CYS A 212 -32.65 0.15 22.76
N PRO A 213 -33.48 0.76 21.88
CA PRO A 213 -34.93 0.71 22.01
C PRO A 213 -35.47 -0.73 22.04
N GLU A 214 -36.72 -0.90 22.46
CA GLU A 214 -37.40 -2.19 22.36
C GLU A 214 -37.39 -2.69 20.90
N ASN A 215 -37.12 -3.99 20.69
CA ASN A 215 -36.95 -4.64 19.38
C ASN A 215 -35.71 -4.22 18.57
N TYR A 216 -34.79 -3.47 19.17
CA TYR A 216 -33.47 -3.17 18.59
C TYR A 216 -32.37 -3.94 19.29
N VAL A 217 -31.31 -4.26 18.55
CA VAL A 217 -30.06 -4.83 19.06
C VAL A 217 -28.91 -3.85 18.84
N VAL A 218 -27.87 -3.96 19.67
CA VAL A 218 -26.64 -3.17 19.50
C VAL A 218 -25.97 -3.59 18.20
N VAL A 219 -25.57 -2.61 17.38
CA VAL A 219 -24.81 -2.87 16.15
C VAL A 219 -23.36 -3.13 16.52
N PRO A 220 -22.79 -4.31 16.23
CA PRO A 220 -21.42 -4.66 16.61
C PRO A 220 -20.42 -4.06 15.61
N ASN A 221 -20.38 -2.74 15.51
CA ASN A 221 -19.59 -2.00 14.51
C ASN A 221 -18.10 -2.40 14.47
N HIS A 222 -17.52 -2.80 15.60
CA HIS A 222 -16.14 -3.28 15.70
C HIS A 222 -15.92 -4.68 15.10
N ARG A 223 -16.95 -5.53 15.07
CA ARG A 223 -16.87 -6.89 14.49
C ARG A 223 -17.00 -6.91 12.98
N GLY A 224 -17.29 -5.76 12.38
CA GLY A 224 -17.27 -5.53 10.94
C GLY A 224 -15.99 -5.91 10.23
N TYR A 225 -14.88 -6.08 10.96
CA TYR A 225 -13.56 -6.39 10.43
C TYR A 225 -13.06 -7.79 10.84
N ASP A 226 -13.92 -8.64 11.39
CA ASP A 226 -13.59 -10.00 11.81
C ASP A 226 -12.82 -10.76 10.73
N TYR A 227 -13.24 -10.62 9.47
CA TYR A 227 -12.62 -11.28 8.33
C TYR A 227 -11.13 -10.91 8.12
N MET A 228 -10.73 -9.68 8.42
CA MET A 228 -9.32 -9.27 8.36
C MET A 228 -8.60 -9.57 9.66
N ALA A 229 -9.25 -9.34 10.80
CA ALA A 229 -8.67 -9.57 12.11
C ALA A 229 -8.37 -11.07 12.34
N VAL A 230 -9.21 -11.97 11.84
CA VAL A 230 -8.97 -13.42 11.87
C VAL A 230 -7.78 -13.79 10.98
N ASP A 231 -7.64 -13.23 9.78
CA ASP A 231 -6.50 -13.53 8.92
C ASP A 231 -5.18 -13.03 9.54
N LEU A 232 -5.17 -11.79 10.05
CA LEU A 232 -4.02 -11.25 10.77
C LEU A 232 -3.73 -12.02 12.07
N ALA A 233 -4.75 -12.40 12.83
CA ALA A 233 -4.53 -13.21 14.03
C ALA A 233 -4.01 -14.60 13.70
N ALA A 234 -4.47 -15.20 12.59
CA ALA A 234 -3.85 -16.40 12.08
C ALA A 234 -2.36 -16.14 11.84
N ARG A 235 -1.96 -14.92 11.38
CA ARG A 235 -0.57 -14.46 11.06
C ARG A 235 0.33 -14.16 12.23
N GLY A 236 -0.07 -14.58 13.43
CA GLY A 236 0.74 -14.31 14.60
C GLY A 236 0.65 -12.86 15.05
N TYR A 237 -0.46 -12.17 14.73
CA TYR A 237 -0.77 -10.88 15.32
C TYR A 237 -1.75 -11.03 16.48
N PHE A 238 -1.60 -10.19 17.48
CA PHE A 238 -2.71 -9.84 18.36
C PHE A 238 -3.49 -8.71 17.70
N VAL A 239 -4.80 -8.87 17.55
CA VAL A 239 -5.66 -7.84 16.97
C VAL A 239 -6.71 -7.43 17.99
N VAL A 240 -6.84 -6.13 18.23
CA VAL A 240 -7.86 -5.54 19.11
C VAL A 240 -8.75 -4.63 18.27
N SER A 241 -10.01 -5.01 18.08
CA SER A 241 -10.99 -4.20 17.35
C SER A 241 -11.94 -3.49 18.31
N ILE A 242 -11.78 -2.18 18.41
CA ILE A 242 -12.41 -1.33 19.43
C ILE A 242 -13.84 -0.95 19.01
N ASN A 243 -14.78 -1.13 19.94
CA ASN A 243 -16.13 -0.61 19.85
C ASN A 243 -16.20 0.82 20.39
N ALA A 244 -16.45 1.78 19.49
CA ALA A 244 -16.60 3.19 19.79
C ALA A 244 -18.07 3.63 19.83
N ASN A 245 -19.03 2.72 20.06
CA ASN A 245 -20.46 3.05 20.06
C ASN A 245 -20.83 3.97 21.22
N ARG A 246 -20.44 3.61 22.45
CA ARG A 246 -20.88 4.31 23.66
C ARG A 246 -20.18 5.65 23.82
N GLY A 247 -20.96 6.73 23.92
CA GLY A 247 -20.49 8.09 24.16
C GLY A 247 -19.92 8.75 22.92
N ILE A 248 -18.87 8.18 22.34
CA ILE A 248 -18.10 8.77 21.21
C ILE A 248 -18.98 9.05 20.00
N HIS A 249 -19.84 8.11 19.60
CA HIS A 249 -20.69 8.27 18.41
C HIS A 249 -21.77 9.35 18.55
N ALA A 250 -22.22 9.63 19.79
CA ALA A 250 -23.19 10.68 20.08
C ALA A 250 -22.55 11.90 20.76
N ALA A 251 -21.23 12.01 20.70
CA ALA A 251 -20.50 13.14 21.25
C ALA A 251 -20.96 14.45 20.60
N PRO A 252 -21.09 15.53 21.36
CA PRO A 252 -21.45 16.83 20.81
C PRO A 252 -20.35 17.29 19.84
N SER A 253 -20.75 17.74 18.65
CA SER A 253 -19.87 18.46 17.74
C SER A 253 -19.44 19.78 18.38
N THR A 254 -18.16 20.12 18.23
CA THR A 254 -17.61 21.43 18.61
C THR A 254 -16.81 22.01 17.45
N PRO A 255 -16.58 23.34 17.37
CA PRO A 255 -15.73 23.92 16.34
C PRO A 255 -14.28 23.38 16.33
N ALA A 256 -13.80 22.91 17.48
CA ALA A 256 -12.47 22.32 17.63
C ALA A 256 -12.44 20.82 17.24
N ASP A 257 -13.58 20.15 17.20
CA ASP A 257 -13.69 18.73 16.91
C ASP A 257 -15.13 18.40 16.44
N GLU A 258 -15.39 18.68 15.16
CA GLU A 258 -16.74 18.55 14.59
C GLU A 258 -17.21 17.09 14.48
N LEU A 259 -16.25 16.16 14.43
CA LEU A 259 -16.48 14.74 14.15
C LEU A 259 -16.18 13.84 15.36
N ALA A 260 -15.83 14.41 16.51
CA ALA A 260 -15.40 13.72 17.73
C ALA A 260 -14.18 12.80 17.51
N ILE A 261 -13.22 13.26 16.70
CA ILE A 261 -11.96 12.57 16.39
C ILE A 261 -11.06 12.49 17.62
N GLY A 262 -10.98 13.55 18.42
CA GLY A 262 -10.10 13.61 19.59
C GLY A 262 -10.45 12.54 20.62
N PRO A 263 -11.67 12.52 21.17
CA PRO A 263 -12.13 11.45 22.08
C PRO A 263 -12.01 10.06 21.46
N ARG A 264 -12.29 9.91 20.15
CA ARG A 264 -12.18 8.62 19.45
C ARG A 264 -10.74 8.11 19.38
N GLY A 265 -9.77 8.98 19.10
CA GLY A 265 -8.35 8.62 19.10
C GLY A 265 -7.78 8.42 20.50
N ARG A 266 -8.24 9.18 21.51
CA ARG A 266 -7.89 8.93 22.91
C ARG A 266 -8.42 7.59 23.43
N LEU A 267 -9.54 7.11 22.90
CA LEU A 267 -10.02 5.75 23.20
C LEU A 267 -9.00 4.69 22.75
N VAL A 268 -8.40 4.83 21.56
CA VAL A 268 -7.30 3.95 21.10
C VAL A 268 -6.14 3.94 22.09
N LEU A 269 -5.67 5.12 22.51
CA LEU A 269 -4.57 5.25 23.46
C LEU A 269 -4.92 4.67 24.83
N ARG A 270 -6.19 4.77 25.25
CA ARG A 270 -6.68 4.17 26.50
C ARG A 270 -6.70 2.65 26.43
N HIS A 271 -7.06 2.07 25.30
CA HIS A 271 -6.96 0.63 25.08
C HIS A 271 -5.49 0.16 25.12
N LEU A 272 -4.56 0.90 24.50
CA LEU A 272 -3.13 0.60 24.56
C LEU A 272 -2.58 0.67 26.00
N GLU A 273 -2.96 1.70 26.76
CA GLU A 273 -2.60 1.80 28.19
C GLU A 273 -3.12 0.59 28.97
N ARG A 274 -4.37 0.18 28.73
CA ARG A 274 -4.98 -0.95 29.42
C ARG A 274 -4.28 -2.28 29.11
N LEU A 275 -3.98 -2.50 27.83
CA LEU A 275 -3.21 -3.66 27.36
C LEU A 275 -1.82 -3.67 27.99
N SER A 276 -1.15 -2.51 28.12
CA SER A 276 0.20 -2.44 28.71
C SER A 276 0.22 -2.84 30.18
N ARG A 277 -0.87 -2.58 30.92
CA ARG A 277 -1.02 -3.00 32.33
C ARG A 277 -1.29 -4.49 32.48
N TRP A 278 -2.01 -5.08 31.53
CA TRP A 278 -2.20 -6.54 31.49
C TRP A 278 -0.90 -7.26 31.10
N ASP A 279 -0.18 -6.68 30.15
CA ASP A 279 1.11 -7.19 29.68
C ASP A 279 2.20 -7.09 30.76
N SER A 280 2.26 -6.00 31.53
CA SER A 280 3.26 -5.83 32.61
C SER A 280 2.90 -6.55 33.91
N GLY A 281 1.66 -7.05 34.04
CA GLY A 281 1.12 -7.60 35.28
C GLY A 281 0.74 -6.55 36.34
N ALA A 282 0.75 -5.26 36.02
CA ALA A 282 0.21 -4.21 36.89
C ALA A 282 -1.29 -4.41 37.19
N GLU A 283 -2.01 -5.00 36.24
CA GLU A 283 -3.36 -5.52 36.44
C GLU A 283 -3.50 -6.93 35.84
N PRO A 284 -4.34 -7.80 36.43
CA PRO A 284 -4.56 -9.12 35.85
C PRO A 284 -5.30 -9.02 34.51
N THR A 285 -4.92 -9.88 33.57
CA THR A 285 -5.66 -10.07 32.32
C THR A 285 -7.12 -10.47 32.60
N PRO A 286 -8.11 -9.88 31.91
CA PRO A 286 -9.52 -10.27 32.07
C PRO A 286 -9.72 -11.77 31.77
N PRO A 287 -10.39 -12.53 32.66
CA PRO A 287 -10.55 -13.97 32.49
C PRO A 287 -11.36 -14.33 31.23
N GLU A 288 -12.22 -13.43 30.73
CA GLU A 288 -13.01 -13.60 29.51
C GLU A 288 -12.13 -13.72 28.25
N LEU A 289 -10.89 -13.22 28.30
CA LEU A 289 -9.92 -13.38 27.21
C LEU A 289 -9.38 -14.80 27.09
N GLY A 290 -9.57 -15.64 28.12
CA GLY A 290 -9.15 -17.04 28.12
C GLY A 290 -7.64 -17.24 27.91
N VAL A 291 -6.84 -16.23 28.22
CA VAL A 291 -5.39 -16.20 28.09
C VAL A 291 -4.79 -15.26 29.13
N ASP A 292 -3.54 -15.48 29.50
CA ASP A 292 -2.75 -14.53 30.28
C ASP A 292 -1.82 -13.75 29.34
N LEU A 293 -1.90 -12.42 29.39
CA LEU A 293 -1.14 -11.52 28.54
C LEU A 293 0.20 -11.08 29.16
N LEU A 294 0.54 -11.52 30.38
CA LEU A 294 1.82 -11.22 31.01
C LEU A 294 3.01 -11.50 30.06
N ASP A 295 3.78 -10.47 29.74
CA ASP A 295 4.92 -10.46 28.82
C ASP A 295 4.61 -11.07 27.44
N ARG A 296 3.43 -10.77 26.86
CA ARG A 296 2.96 -11.34 25.58
C ARG A 296 2.82 -10.35 24.43
N ILE A 297 2.84 -9.05 24.69
CA ILE A 297 2.60 -8.02 23.67
C ILE A 297 3.91 -7.34 23.30
N ASP A 298 4.21 -7.28 22.00
CA ASP A 298 5.32 -6.48 21.48
C ASP A 298 4.84 -5.05 21.20
N PHE A 299 4.99 -4.16 22.18
CA PHE A 299 4.61 -2.75 22.05
C PHE A 299 5.53 -1.94 21.11
N ASP A 300 6.68 -2.46 20.70
CA ASP A 300 7.52 -1.82 19.69
C ASP A 300 7.04 -2.13 18.25
N GLN A 301 6.10 -3.07 18.11
CA GLN A 301 5.55 -3.52 16.84
C GLN A 301 4.03 -3.34 16.80
N VAL A 302 3.59 -2.07 16.83
CA VAL A 302 2.16 -1.70 16.79
C VAL A 302 1.74 -1.20 15.42
N GLY A 303 0.64 -1.74 14.89
CA GLY A 303 -0.05 -1.24 13.71
C GLY A 303 -1.42 -0.67 14.06
N LEU A 304 -1.83 0.41 13.38
CA LEU A 304 -3.16 0.99 13.56
C LEU A 304 -3.99 0.87 12.28
N MET A 305 -5.25 0.49 12.42
CA MET A 305 -6.23 0.55 11.33
C MET A 305 -7.43 1.40 11.73
N GLY A 306 -7.89 2.27 10.83
CA GLY A 306 -9.16 2.96 11.04
C GLY A 306 -9.98 3.18 9.77
N HIS A 307 -11.30 3.18 9.91
CA HIS A 307 -12.24 3.42 8.82
C HIS A 307 -13.05 4.70 9.04
N SER A 308 -13.20 5.56 8.04
CA SER A 308 -14.01 6.79 8.10
C SER A 308 -13.48 7.73 9.19
N ARG A 309 -14.33 8.20 10.11
CA ARG A 309 -13.88 8.93 11.32
C ARG A 309 -12.87 8.14 12.16
N GLY A 310 -12.92 6.81 12.10
CA GLY A 310 -11.97 5.92 12.76
C GLY A 310 -10.56 6.02 12.18
N GLY A 311 -10.43 6.25 10.87
CA GLY A 311 -9.14 6.47 10.21
C GLY A 311 -8.46 7.73 10.72
N GLU A 312 -9.16 8.87 10.61
CA GLU A 312 -8.64 10.13 11.15
C GLU A 312 -8.31 10.04 12.65
N ALA A 313 -9.10 9.28 13.42
CA ALA A 313 -8.87 9.07 14.84
C ALA A 313 -7.64 8.19 15.15
N VAL A 314 -7.27 7.21 14.32
CA VAL A 314 -5.99 6.50 14.50
C VAL A 314 -4.80 7.39 14.14
N ARG A 315 -4.92 8.26 13.13
CA ARG A 315 -3.95 9.34 12.89
C ARG A 315 -3.87 10.30 14.07
N PHE A 316 -5.00 10.66 14.67
CA PHE A 316 -5.02 11.48 15.90
C PHE A 316 -4.27 10.76 17.03
N ALA A 317 -4.56 9.48 17.29
CA ALA A 317 -3.89 8.71 18.33
C ALA A 317 -2.36 8.69 18.11
N TYR A 318 -1.92 8.48 16.87
CA TYR A 318 -0.51 8.55 16.47
C TYR A 318 0.13 9.90 16.81
N ASN A 319 -0.50 11.01 16.41
CA ASN A 319 0.01 12.36 16.67
C ASN A 319 -0.04 12.71 18.15
N GLU A 320 -1.14 12.39 18.84
CA GLU A 320 -1.32 12.68 20.27
C GLU A 320 -0.33 11.90 21.13
N TYR A 321 0.04 10.66 20.77
CA TYR A 321 1.08 9.92 21.47
C TYR A 321 2.46 10.58 21.33
N ARG A 322 2.80 11.06 20.11
CA ARG A 322 4.10 11.68 19.80
C ARG A 322 4.20 13.15 20.21
N ARG A 323 3.08 13.82 20.46
CA ARG A 323 3.03 15.25 20.74
C ARG A 323 3.77 15.59 22.03
N SER A 324 4.64 16.61 21.97
CA SER A 324 5.31 17.14 23.16
C SER A 324 4.30 17.56 24.23
N GLY A 325 4.51 17.10 25.47
CA GLY A 325 3.62 17.37 26.60
C GLY A 325 2.38 16.47 26.66
N SER A 326 2.24 15.50 25.75
CA SER A 326 1.24 14.44 25.86
C SER A 326 1.47 13.59 27.12
N PRO A 327 0.42 13.25 27.88
CA PRO A 327 0.55 12.37 29.03
C PRO A 327 0.71 10.89 28.64
N TRP A 328 0.30 10.51 27.42
CA TRP A 328 0.16 9.11 27.01
C TRP A 328 1.47 8.30 27.04
N PRO A 329 2.62 8.82 26.59
CA PRO A 329 3.89 8.09 26.72
C PRO A 329 4.27 7.72 28.15
N ALA A 330 3.81 8.47 29.15
CA ALA A 330 4.07 8.18 30.56
C ALA A 330 3.00 7.29 31.22
N LEU A 331 1.82 7.19 30.62
CA LEU A 331 0.71 6.38 31.11
C LEU A 331 0.76 4.94 30.59
N ILE A 332 1.24 4.75 29.37
CA ILE A 332 1.43 3.42 28.79
C ILE A 332 2.75 2.86 29.31
N GLU A 333 2.71 1.75 30.04
CA GLU A 333 3.87 1.24 30.78
C GLU A 333 5.03 0.81 29.84
N SER A 334 4.68 0.30 28.67
CA SER A 334 5.60 -0.06 27.60
C SER A 334 5.55 1.00 26.49
N PRO A 335 6.68 1.65 26.13
CA PRO A 335 6.71 2.60 25.02
C PRO A 335 6.19 1.98 23.73
N VAL A 336 5.38 2.73 22.98
CA VAL A 336 4.67 2.24 21.79
C VAL A 336 5.42 2.64 20.52
N GLY A 337 5.95 1.65 19.81
CA GLY A 337 6.48 1.78 18.46
C GLY A 337 5.37 1.56 17.43
N ILE A 338 4.76 2.63 16.93
CA ILE A 338 3.77 2.55 15.85
C ILE A 338 4.52 2.44 14.52
N ARG A 339 4.40 1.29 13.85
CA ARG A 339 5.16 0.92 12.64
C ARG A 339 4.38 1.07 11.34
N GLY A 340 3.05 1.17 11.42
CA GLY A 340 2.20 1.35 10.26
C GLY A 340 0.82 1.88 10.63
N VAL A 341 0.28 2.75 9.77
CA VAL A 341 -1.10 3.25 9.86
C VAL A 341 -1.82 2.96 8.54
N PHE A 342 -2.90 2.17 8.61
CA PHE A 342 -3.72 1.78 7.48
C PHE A 342 -5.12 2.39 7.61
N GLU A 343 -5.60 3.08 6.59
CA GLU A 343 -6.88 3.76 6.65
C GLU A 343 -7.83 3.31 5.54
N ILE A 344 -9.13 3.30 5.82
CA ILE A 344 -10.18 3.05 4.84
C ILE A 344 -11.08 4.27 4.80
N GLY A 345 -11.24 4.90 3.63
CA GLY A 345 -12.06 6.09 3.40
C GLY A 345 -12.05 7.10 4.56
N PRO A 346 -10.90 7.56 5.08
CA PRO A 346 -10.88 8.33 6.31
C PRO A 346 -11.38 9.77 6.09
N THR A 347 -11.89 10.39 7.15
CA THR A 347 -12.13 11.83 7.19
C THR A 347 -10.81 12.61 7.30
N ASP A 348 -10.85 13.92 7.09
CA ASP A 348 -9.69 14.80 7.28
C ASP A 348 -10.15 16.22 7.65
N LYS A 349 -10.81 16.35 8.80
CA LYS A 349 -11.30 17.65 9.31
C LYS A 349 -10.30 18.36 10.21
N GLY A 350 -9.30 17.64 10.70
CA GLY A 350 -8.35 18.10 11.70
C GLY A 350 -8.95 18.17 13.10
N GLN A 351 -8.11 18.55 14.06
CA GLN A 351 -8.48 18.77 15.45
C GLN A 351 -7.87 20.08 15.95
N ASP A 352 -8.69 20.98 16.49
CA ASP A 352 -8.30 22.33 16.93
C ASP A 352 -7.57 23.14 15.83
N GLY A 353 -8.02 22.97 14.58
CA GLY A 353 -7.41 23.59 13.40
C GLY A 353 -6.10 22.95 12.95
N GLN A 354 -5.65 21.86 13.58
CA GLN A 354 -4.46 21.11 13.19
C GLN A 354 -4.84 19.91 12.31
N LEU A 355 -4.23 19.83 11.13
CA LEU A 355 -4.34 18.68 10.24
C LEU A 355 -3.41 17.57 10.72
N LEU A 356 -3.84 16.32 10.55
CA LEU A 356 -3.16 15.14 11.09
C LEU A 356 -2.46 14.37 9.98
N ASN A 357 -1.20 14.00 10.19
CA ASN A 357 -0.38 13.24 9.24
C ASN A 357 0.13 11.95 9.87
N ALA A 358 0.71 11.06 9.06
CA ALA A 358 1.39 9.85 9.49
C ALA A 358 2.88 9.89 9.08
N ASP A 359 3.55 11.00 9.39
CA ASP A 359 4.99 11.16 9.16
C ASP A 359 5.78 10.18 10.04
N GLN A 360 6.95 9.73 9.60
CA GLN A 360 7.87 8.82 10.30
C GLN A 360 7.32 7.40 10.56
N THR A 361 6.32 6.99 9.78
CA THR A 361 5.79 5.61 9.76
C THR A 361 5.28 5.26 8.36
N ALA A 362 5.26 3.98 8.01
CA ALA A 362 4.59 3.54 6.78
C ALA A 362 3.09 3.89 6.86
N TRP A 363 2.50 4.29 5.74
CA TRP A 363 1.08 4.67 5.68
C TRP A 363 0.44 4.27 4.35
N ASN A 364 -0.77 3.71 4.45
CA ASN A 364 -1.63 3.44 3.29
C ASN A 364 -3.06 3.86 3.56
N VAL A 365 -3.75 4.34 2.53
CA VAL A 365 -5.19 4.59 2.56
C VAL A 365 -5.91 3.93 1.39
N ILE A 366 -7.07 3.32 1.67
CA ILE A 366 -8.06 2.96 0.66
C ILE A 366 -9.01 4.14 0.44
N LEU A 367 -9.18 4.52 -0.81
CA LEU A 367 -10.13 5.53 -1.30
C LEU A 367 -11.23 4.78 -2.09
N PRO A 368 -12.46 4.62 -1.56
CA PRO A 368 -13.53 3.95 -2.28
C PRO A 368 -14.09 4.87 -3.38
N ALA A 369 -14.05 4.43 -4.64
CA ALA A 369 -14.44 5.28 -5.77
C ALA A 369 -15.93 5.63 -5.82
N CYS A 370 -16.79 4.86 -5.13
CA CYS A 370 -18.23 5.09 -4.97
C CYS A 370 -18.59 5.53 -3.54
N ASP A 371 -17.66 6.17 -2.83
CA ASP A 371 -17.89 6.68 -1.48
C ASP A 371 -18.91 7.85 -1.48
N TRP A 372 -20.12 7.62 -0.97
CA TRP A 372 -21.15 8.64 -0.88
C TRP A 372 -21.19 9.35 0.46
N ASP A 373 -20.57 8.79 1.49
CA ASP A 373 -20.42 9.44 2.80
C ASP A 373 -19.36 10.56 2.73
N LEU A 374 -18.28 10.34 1.98
CA LEU A 374 -17.15 11.24 1.80
C LEU A 374 -16.79 11.39 0.32
N SER A 375 -17.70 12.04 -0.40
CA SER A 375 -17.65 12.16 -1.86
C SER A 375 -16.46 12.88 -2.45
N ASP A 376 -15.79 13.73 -1.67
CA ASP A 376 -14.58 14.46 -2.04
C ASP A 376 -13.28 13.71 -1.68
N LEU A 377 -13.39 12.46 -1.19
CA LEU A 377 -12.27 11.58 -0.82
C LEU A 377 -11.21 12.29 0.05
N PRO A 378 -11.60 12.88 1.19
CA PRO A 378 -10.72 13.70 2.02
C PRO A 378 -9.50 12.93 2.56
N GLY A 379 -9.58 11.59 2.60
CA GLY A 379 -8.44 10.72 2.90
C GLY A 379 -7.26 10.80 1.93
N LEU A 380 -7.40 11.46 0.78
CA LEU A 380 -6.30 11.74 -0.14
C LEU A 380 -5.42 12.91 0.34
N ARG A 381 -5.97 13.87 1.10
CA ARG A 381 -5.26 15.08 1.53
C ARG A 381 -4.03 14.81 2.40
N PRO A 382 -4.04 13.84 3.35
CA PRO A 382 -2.83 13.46 4.09
C PRO A 382 -1.71 12.99 3.16
N PHE A 383 -2.03 12.23 2.10
CA PHE A 383 -1.04 11.81 1.12
C PHE A 383 -0.39 13.03 0.45
N ASP A 384 -1.20 13.97 -0.03
CA ASP A 384 -0.71 15.21 -0.66
C ASP A 384 0.19 16.02 0.28
N ARG A 385 -0.20 16.20 1.54
CA ARG A 385 0.62 16.90 2.54
C ARG A 385 1.96 16.20 2.76
N MET A 386 1.93 14.88 2.92
CA MET A 386 3.11 14.07 3.25
C MET A 386 4.12 13.96 2.10
N LEU A 387 3.76 14.27 0.86
CA LEU A 387 4.73 14.34 -0.25
C LEU A 387 5.84 15.38 -0.05
N SER A 388 5.56 16.43 0.73
CA SER A 388 6.47 17.55 0.95
C SER A 388 7.19 17.49 2.30
N ILE A 389 6.95 16.45 3.10
CA ILE A 389 7.50 16.31 4.45
C ILE A 389 8.77 15.46 4.37
N PRO A 390 9.97 16.01 4.62
CA PRO A 390 11.18 15.22 4.70
C PRO A 390 11.13 14.30 5.93
N GLU A 391 11.49 13.04 5.72
CA GLU A 391 11.53 12.04 6.79
C GLU A 391 12.96 11.52 7.00
N PRO A 392 13.33 11.16 8.24
CA PRO A 392 14.67 10.67 8.55
C PRO A 392 14.97 9.27 7.97
N ALA A 393 13.96 8.59 7.42
CA ALA A 393 14.05 7.28 6.78
C ALA A 393 12.92 7.13 5.74
N PRO A 394 13.05 6.20 4.78
CA PRO A 394 12.11 6.01 3.67
C PRO A 394 10.81 5.32 4.12
N PHE A 395 9.96 6.04 4.85
CA PHE A 395 8.65 5.53 5.26
C PHE A 395 7.63 5.78 4.15
N PHE A 396 7.35 4.77 3.33
CA PHE A 396 6.48 4.98 2.18
C PHE A 396 5.08 5.47 2.59
N LYS A 397 4.50 6.27 1.71
CA LYS A 397 3.11 6.71 1.72
C LYS A 397 2.45 6.17 0.46
N SER A 398 1.23 5.66 0.56
CA SER A 398 0.53 5.14 -0.61
C SER A 398 -0.98 5.28 -0.48
N PHE A 399 -1.69 5.23 -1.60
CA PHE A 399 -3.14 5.12 -1.62
C PHE A 399 -3.63 4.12 -2.67
N TYR A 400 -4.78 3.53 -2.39
CA TYR A 400 -5.52 2.61 -3.25
C TYR A 400 -6.85 3.24 -3.62
N HIS A 401 -6.98 3.71 -4.85
CA HIS A 401 -8.28 4.13 -5.36
C HIS A 401 -9.00 2.93 -5.95
N VAL A 402 -9.91 2.34 -5.16
CA VAL A 402 -10.60 1.09 -5.48
C VAL A 402 -11.90 1.39 -6.22
N TRP A 403 -11.92 1.03 -7.49
CA TRP A 403 -13.10 1.21 -8.34
C TRP A 403 -14.24 0.32 -7.89
N GLY A 404 -15.46 0.85 -7.91
CA GLY A 404 -16.68 0.10 -7.63
C GLY A 404 -16.94 -0.11 -6.15
N ALA A 405 -16.04 0.31 -5.27
CA ALA A 405 -16.20 0.20 -3.82
C ALA A 405 -16.96 1.40 -3.26
N ASN A 406 -17.96 1.16 -2.42
CA ASN A 406 -18.65 2.18 -1.63
C ASN A 406 -17.99 2.42 -0.25
N HIS A 407 -18.51 3.36 0.54
CA HIS A 407 -17.96 3.60 1.89
C HIS A 407 -18.20 2.40 2.83
N ASN A 408 -19.42 1.89 2.86
CA ASN A 408 -19.89 1.05 3.96
C ASN A 408 -19.35 -0.38 3.94
N TYR A 409 -19.29 -1.01 2.78
CA TYR A 409 -19.18 -2.47 2.66
C TYR A 409 -17.82 -3.05 3.04
N TYR A 410 -16.82 -2.21 3.36
CA TYR A 410 -15.61 -2.66 4.06
C TYR A 410 -15.89 -3.16 5.48
N ASN A 411 -17.00 -2.74 6.09
CA ASN A 411 -17.47 -3.24 7.37
C ASN A 411 -18.62 -4.25 7.13
N SER A 412 -18.44 -5.52 7.50
CA SER A 412 -19.45 -6.57 7.27
C SER A 412 -20.76 -6.36 8.04
N GLU A 413 -20.76 -5.49 9.04
CA GLU A 413 -21.93 -5.14 9.85
C GLU A 413 -22.65 -3.90 9.31
N TRP A 414 -22.09 -3.19 8.31
CA TRP A 414 -22.70 -2.04 7.64
C TRP A 414 -23.28 -2.47 6.31
N GLN A 415 -24.51 -2.98 6.37
CA GLN A 415 -25.00 -3.89 5.33
C GLN A 415 -25.82 -3.19 4.26
N ILE A 416 -26.04 -1.88 4.37
CA ILE A 416 -26.77 -1.09 3.39
C ILE A 416 -25.79 -0.10 2.74
N ALA A 417 -25.78 -0.06 1.41
CA ALA A 417 -24.97 0.88 0.65
C ALA A 417 -25.33 2.34 1.03
N ASP A 418 -24.30 3.16 1.21
CA ASP A 418 -24.37 4.60 1.46
C ASP A 418 -25.14 5.35 0.37
N ALA A 419 -24.98 4.97 -0.91
CA ALA A 419 -25.67 5.53 -2.07
C ALA A 419 -27.21 5.55 -1.95
N ASN A 420 -27.78 4.55 -1.26
CA ASN A 420 -29.23 4.37 -1.14
C ASN A 420 -29.91 5.35 -0.19
N SER A 421 -29.15 6.16 0.57
CA SER A 421 -29.73 7.16 1.48
C SER A 421 -30.23 8.42 0.76
N GLY A 422 -30.02 8.55 -0.57
CA GLY A 422 -30.36 9.74 -1.36
C GLY A 422 -30.97 9.50 -2.75
N GLY A 423 -31.33 8.27 -3.11
CA GLY A 423 -31.95 7.94 -4.41
C GLY A 423 -30.98 7.77 -5.58
N ILE A 424 -29.67 7.70 -5.33
CA ILE A 424 -28.66 7.33 -6.32
C ILE A 424 -28.31 5.85 -6.12
N THR A 425 -28.44 5.04 -7.16
CA THR A 425 -28.22 3.59 -7.09
C THR A 425 -26.83 3.27 -7.65
N GLY A 426 -25.84 3.06 -6.79
CA GLY A 426 -24.51 2.56 -7.17
C GLY A 426 -23.45 3.63 -7.49
N CYS A 427 -22.65 3.33 -8.51
CA CYS A 427 -21.44 4.07 -8.89
C CYS A 427 -21.66 4.96 -10.13
N ILE A 428 -20.93 6.07 -10.24
CA ILE A 428 -20.99 6.98 -11.40
C ILE A 428 -19.73 6.80 -12.25
N ASP A 429 -19.91 6.63 -13.55
CA ASP A 429 -18.86 6.45 -14.58
C ASP A 429 -18.02 5.18 -14.43
N HIS A 430 -18.48 4.21 -13.64
CA HIS A 430 -17.79 2.92 -13.48
C HIS A 430 -18.66 1.81 -12.88
N GLU A 431 -18.20 0.55 -13.03
CA GLU A 431 -18.88 -0.64 -12.50
C GLU A 431 -18.74 -0.76 -10.97
N ALA A 432 -19.82 -1.16 -10.31
CA ALA A 432 -19.86 -1.40 -8.87
C ALA A 432 -19.33 -2.80 -8.52
N LEU A 433 -18.61 -2.92 -7.40
CA LEU A 433 -18.23 -4.20 -6.80
C LEU A 433 -19.35 -4.77 -5.90
N PHE A 434 -20.54 -4.18 -5.96
CA PHE A 434 -21.67 -4.53 -5.13
C PHE A 434 -22.96 -4.40 -5.92
N ASP A 435 -23.97 -5.19 -5.58
CA ASP A 435 -25.34 -4.94 -6.02
C ASP A 435 -25.93 -3.88 -5.09
N PRO A 436 -26.31 -2.70 -5.62
CA PRO A 436 -26.86 -1.62 -4.81
C PRO A 436 -28.23 -1.95 -4.20
N LEU A 437 -28.89 -3.04 -4.60
CA LEU A 437 -30.15 -3.49 -4.00
C LEU A 437 -29.97 -4.58 -2.94
N GLU A 438 -28.76 -5.14 -2.81
CA GLU A 438 -28.43 -6.24 -1.90
C GLU A 438 -27.59 -5.77 -0.69
N TYR A 439 -27.42 -6.68 0.27
CA TYR A 439 -26.72 -6.41 1.52
C TYR A 439 -25.23 -6.78 1.46
N GLY A 440 -24.36 -5.80 1.70
CA GLY A 440 -22.90 -5.97 1.75
C GLY A 440 -22.25 -6.33 0.40
N SER A 441 -20.92 -6.46 0.40
CA SER A 441 -20.14 -6.96 -0.74
C SER A 441 -18.91 -7.73 -0.27
N PRO A 442 -18.89 -9.08 -0.41
CA PRO A 442 -17.68 -9.88 -0.19
C PRO A 442 -16.50 -9.43 -1.05
N GLU A 443 -16.75 -9.08 -2.31
CA GLU A 443 -15.74 -8.66 -3.28
C GLU A 443 -15.05 -7.36 -2.84
N GLN A 444 -15.82 -6.39 -2.36
CA GLN A 444 -15.29 -5.15 -1.81
C GLN A 444 -14.52 -5.41 -0.50
N ARG A 445 -15.02 -6.27 0.39
CA ARG A 445 -14.29 -6.63 1.61
C ARG A 445 -12.95 -7.26 1.29
N GLU A 446 -12.89 -8.07 0.24
CA GLU A 446 -11.64 -8.70 -0.18
C GLU A 446 -10.58 -7.68 -0.60
N THR A 447 -10.95 -6.58 -1.26
CA THR A 447 -9.99 -5.51 -1.59
C THR A 447 -9.40 -4.88 -0.32
N GLY A 448 -10.22 -4.69 0.71
CA GLY A 448 -9.81 -4.21 2.03
C GLY A 448 -8.92 -5.19 2.77
N ARG A 449 -9.32 -6.46 2.83
CA ARG A 449 -8.53 -7.54 3.47
C ARG A 449 -7.17 -7.66 2.82
N PHE A 450 -7.15 -7.79 1.50
CA PHE A 450 -5.93 -8.03 0.74
C PHE A 450 -4.91 -6.91 0.97
N ALA A 451 -5.32 -5.65 0.88
CA ALA A 451 -4.44 -4.53 1.15
C ALA A 451 -4.01 -4.45 2.62
N ALA A 452 -4.94 -4.55 3.59
CA ALA A 452 -4.61 -4.43 5.01
C ALA A 452 -3.66 -5.54 5.49
N VAL A 453 -3.90 -6.79 5.07
CA VAL A 453 -3.07 -7.94 5.44
C VAL A 453 -1.65 -7.79 4.93
N GLN A 454 -1.50 -7.39 3.67
CA GLN A 454 -0.18 -7.20 3.07
C GLN A 454 0.55 -6.01 3.69
N PHE A 455 -0.16 -4.90 3.95
CA PHE A 455 0.41 -3.74 4.64
C PHE A 455 0.97 -4.10 6.02
N PHE A 456 0.19 -4.78 6.86
CA PHE A 456 0.66 -5.13 8.21
C PHE A 456 1.73 -6.22 8.20
N THR A 457 1.60 -7.23 7.33
CA THR A 457 2.63 -8.27 7.15
C THR A 457 3.96 -7.67 6.73
N ALA A 458 3.95 -6.61 5.92
CA ALA A 458 5.16 -5.97 5.43
C ALA A 458 5.82 -5.01 6.41
N ASN A 459 5.05 -4.41 7.32
CA ASN A 459 5.52 -3.26 8.11
C ASN A 459 5.51 -3.46 9.62
N VAL A 460 4.79 -4.45 10.14
CA VAL A 460 4.59 -4.64 11.59
C VAL A 460 5.01 -6.04 12.01
N GLY A 461 5.88 -6.13 13.02
CA GLY A 461 6.37 -7.39 13.58
C GLY A 461 7.86 -7.61 13.30
N ALA A 462 8.50 -8.38 14.19
CA ALA A 462 9.90 -8.76 14.02
C ALA A 462 10.13 -9.72 12.83
N ASP A 463 9.13 -10.55 12.52
CA ASP A 463 9.16 -11.52 11.40
C ASP A 463 8.45 -10.97 10.14
N ARG A 464 8.40 -9.64 9.98
CA ARG A 464 7.70 -8.99 8.86
C ARG A 464 8.30 -9.38 7.50
N ASP A 465 7.45 -9.51 6.49
CA ASP A 465 7.85 -9.77 5.11
C ASP A 465 7.89 -8.46 4.32
N GLU A 466 9.03 -7.75 4.36
CA GLU A 466 9.18 -6.46 3.70
C GLU A 466 8.89 -6.52 2.19
N ALA A 467 9.02 -7.69 1.54
CA ALA A 467 8.72 -7.86 0.12
C ALA A 467 7.22 -7.67 -0.20
N ALA A 468 6.32 -7.88 0.77
CA ALA A 468 4.90 -7.61 0.61
C ALA A 468 4.59 -6.11 0.35
N ASN A 469 5.54 -5.19 0.60
CA ASN A 469 5.40 -3.79 0.22
C ASN A 469 5.36 -3.57 -1.30
N ALA A 470 5.84 -4.52 -2.11
CA ALA A 470 5.76 -4.46 -3.58
C ALA A 470 4.32 -4.28 -4.07
N LEU A 471 3.32 -4.75 -3.30
CA LEU A 471 1.92 -4.55 -3.62
C LEU A 471 1.57 -3.05 -3.72
N PHE A 472 2.14 -2.19 -2.88
CA PHE A 472 1.79 -0.75 -2.83
C PHE A 472 2.57 0.10 -3.82
N ASP A 473 3.72 -0.37 -4.27
CA ASP A 473 4.63 0.35 -5.15
C ASP A 473 4.28 0.11 -6.64
N PRO A 474 3.89 1.16 -7.40
CA PRO A 474 3.56 1.05 -8.82
C PRO A 474 4.70 0.57 -9.71
N ALA A 475 5.95 0.59 -9.24
CA ALA A 475 7.07 -0.02 -9.97
C ALA A 475 6.94 -1.55 -10.11
N PHE A 476 6.15 -2.19 -9.24
CA PHE A 476 5.88 -3.62 -9.31
C PHE A 476 4.51 -3.90 -9.91
N PRO A 477 4.35 -4.96 -10.72
CA PRO A 477 3.07 -5.36 -11.26
C PRO A 477 2.01 -5.56 -10.17
N PHE A 478 0.81 -5.06 -10.41
CA PHE A 478 -0.31 -5.36 -9.54
C PHE A 478 -0.81 -6.79 -9.82
N PRO A 479 -1.17 -7.59 -8.80
CA PRO A 479 -1.71 -8.93 -9.00
C PRO A 479 -2.96 -8.92 -9.89
N THR A 480 -3.15 -9.97 -10.69
CA THR A 480 -4.37 -10.14 -11.48
C THR A 480 -5.55 -10.40 -10.56
N VAL A 481 -6.43 -9.41 -10.44
CA VAL A 481 -7.63 -9.45 -9.58
C VAL A 481 -8.85 -9.02 -10.39
N PRO A 482 -10.08 -9.41 -10.00
CA PRO A 482 -11.30 -9.11 -10.75
C PRO A 482 -11.83 -7.67 -10.53
N TYR A 483 -11.01 -6.79 -9.94
CA TYR A 483 -11.37 -5.41 -9.62
C TYR A 483 -10.24 -4.46 -10.04
N ARG A 484 -10.59 -3.19 -10.21
CA ARG A 484 -9.64 -2.16 -10.66
C ARG A 484 -9.16 -1.32 -9.49
N VAL A 485 -7.83 -1.12 -9.42
CA VAL A 485 -7.18 -0.24 -8.44
C VAL A 485 -6.22 0.69 -9.16
N ARG A 486 -6.30 1.99 -8.86
CA ARG A 486 -5.20 2.93 -9.16
C ARG A 486 -4.38 3.15 -7.89
N ARG A 487 -3.05 3.16 -8.03
CA ARG A 487 -2.12 3.29 -6.90
C ARG A 487 -1.42 4.65 -6.95
N GLY A 488 -1.41 5.33 -5.81
CA GLY A 488 -0.48 6.42 -5.55
C GLY A 488 0.61 5.95 -4.61
N TYR A 489 1.82 6.47 -4.80
CA TYR A 489 2.98 6.07 -4.04
C TYR A 489 3.98 7.22 -3.90
N HIS A 490 4.62 7.26 -2.74
CA HIS A 490 5.76 8.10 -2.42
C HIS A 490 6.68 7.29 -1.50
N PRO A 491 7.97 7.12 -1.82
CA PRO A 491 8.89 6.31 -1.02
C PRO A 491 9.18 6.87 0.37
N GLY A 492 8.84 8.15 0.63
CA GLY A 492 9.21 8.85 1.85
C GLY A 492 10.68 9.25 1.85
N GLY A 493 11.21 9.53 3.05
CA GLY A 493 12.60 9.92 3.25
C GLY A 493 12.86 11.41 3.01
N ASP A 494 14.13 11.78 2.96
CA ASP A 494 14.58 13.13 2.66
C ASP A 494 15.05 13.24 1.20
N SER A 495 15.69 14.36 0.85
CA SER A 495 16.19 14.58 -0.51
C SER A 495 17.33 13.65 -0.93
N THR A 496 17.81 12.73 -0.08
CA THR A 496 18.73 11.66 -0.49
C THR A 496 17.98 10.43 -1.01
N THR A 497 16.68 10.32 -0.70
CA THR A 497 15.80 9.22 -1.11
C THR A 497 14.81 9.68 -2.19
N SER A 498 14.20 10.85 -2.02
CA SER A 498 13.17 11.38 -2.91
C SER A 498 13.36 12.87 -3.13
N LEU A 499 13.62 13.27 -4.38
CA LEU A 499 13.78 14.67 -4.76
C LEU A 499 12.51 15.20 -5.43
N MET A 500 11.88 16.19 -4.81
CA MET A 500 10.78 16.94 -5.44
C MET A 500 11.35 17.84 -6.54
N LEU A 501 10.98 17.55 -7.79
CA LEU A 501 11.45 18.28 -8.98
C LEU A 501 10.44 19.32 -9.50
N GLU A 502 9.15 19.13 -9.23
CA GLU A 502 8.11 20.08 -9.61
C GLU A 502 6.88 19.88 -8.73
N ASP A 503 6.29 20.98 -8.27
CA ASP A 503 5.09 21.04 -7.43
C ASP A 503 4.10 22.13 -7.88
N PHE A 504 4.43 22.87 -8.96
CA PHE A 504 3.59 23.89 -9.59
C PHE A 504 3.09 25.01 -8.66
N ILE A 505 3.76 25.25 -7.52
CA ILE A 505 3.34 26.30 -6.57
C ILE A 505 3.60 27.72 -7.07
N ASN A 506 4.53 27.87 -8.02
CA ASN A 506 4.85 29.14 -8.63
C ASN A 506 3.79 29.53 -9.69
N PRO A 507 3.70 30.82 -10.09
CA PRO A 507 2.71 31.26 -11.07
C PRO A 507 2.77 30.48 -12.39
N THR A 508 1.62 30.31 -13.05
CA THR A 508 1.50 29.63 -14.35
C THR A 508 2.63 30.01 -15.31
N GLY A 509 3.33 28.99 -15.82
CA GLY A 509 4.47 29.16 -16.72
C GLY A 509 5.81 29.33 -16.03
N THR A 510 5.88 29.16 -14.70
CA THR A 510 7.12 29.16 -13.90
C THR A 510 7.24 27.87 -13.08
N SER A 511 8.33 27.13 -13.22
CA SER A 511 8.60 25.91 -12.43
C SER A 511 8.91 26.20 -10.96
N SER A 512 8.91 25.18 -10.11
CA SER A 512 9.35 25.28 -8.69
C SER A 512 10.71 25.94 -8.49
N TYR A 513 11.59 25.91 -9.50
CA TYR A 513 12.93 26.51 -9.45
C TYR A 513 13.00 27.93 -10.03
N GLY A 514 11.85 28.57 -10.28
CA GLY A 514 11.79 29.96 -10.76
C GLY A 514 12.17 30.15 -12.22
N LEU A 515 12.22 29.06 -13.01
CA LEU A 515 12.53 29.10 -14.43
C LEU A 515 11.25 29.05 -15.27
N PRO A 516 11.24 29.63 -16.48
CA PRO A 516 10.08 29.54 -17.36
C PRO A 516 9.83 28.09 -17.76
N ASN A 517 8.58 27.61 -17.66
CA ASN A 517 8.17 26.43 -18.39
C ASN A 517 8.19 26.72 -19.90
N THR A 518 8.29 25.69 -20.73
CA THR A 518 8.30 25.83 -22.19
C THR A 518 7.17 25.02 -22.80
N THR A 519 6.44 25.60 -23.73
CA THR A 519 5.41 24.92 -24.49
C THR A 519 5.71 24.97 -25.98
N GLY A 520 5.20 23.99 -26.72
CA GLY A 520 5.20 23.95 -28.18
C GLY A 520 3.85 23.49 -28.71
N GLY A 521 3.57 23.79 -29.99
CA GLY A 521 2.30 23.45 -30.62
C GLY A 521 1.11 24.23 -30.05
N THR A 522 -0.07 23.63 -30.08
CA THR A 522 -1.30 24.20 -29.48
C THR A 522 -1.62 23.46 -28.19
N ILE A 523 -1.40 24.14 -27.07
CA ILE A 523 -1.59 23.64 -25.71
C ILE A 523 -1.80 24.84 -24.78
N SER A 524 -2.68 24.68 -23.80
CA SER A 524 -2.87 25.60 -22.68
C SER A 524 -2.41 24.92 -21.39
N VAL A 525 -1.80 25.68 -20.49
CA VAL A 525 -1.33 25.19 -19.18
C VAL A 525 -1.68 26.23 -18.14
N ASP A 526 -2.35 25.81 -17.08
CA ASP A 526 -2.68 26.63 -15.92
C ASP A 526 -2.20 25.95 -14.64
N HIS A 527 -1.52 26.68 -13.76
CA HIS A 527 -1.25 26.19 -12.40
C HIS A 527 -2.46 26.50 -11.52
N THR A 528 -3.07 25.47 -10.94
CA THR A 528 -4.31 25.58 -10.18
C THR A 528 -4.29 24.70 -8.95
N SER A 529 -5.09 25.07 -7.95
CA SER A 529 -5.51 24.11 -6.93
C SER A 529 -6.45 23.07 -7.55
N GLN A 530 -6.47 21.87 -6.96
CA GLN A 530 -7.33 20.79 -7.39
C GLN A 530 -8.39 20.48 -6.33
N SER A 531 -9.66 20.42 -6.71
CA SER A 531 -10.75 20.05 -5.80
C SER A 531 -10.55 18.63 -5.26
N GLY A 532 -10.90 18.41 -3.99
CA GLY A 532 -10.73 17.12 -3.29
C GLY A 532 -9.35 16.95 -2.65
N HIS A 533 -8.31 17.52 -3.27
CA HIS A 533 -6.93 17.50 -2.77
C HIS A 533 -6.68 18.49 -1.63
N ASP A 534 -5.52 18.35 -0.97
CA ASP A 534 -5.10 19.29 0.07
C ASP A 534 -4.84 20.69 -0.54
N PRO A 535 -5.23 21.79 0.14
CA PRO A 535 -4.94 23.14 -0.35
C PRO A 535 -3.46 23.45 -0.57
N SER A 536 -2.53 22.69 0.02
CA SER A 536 -1.10 22.83 -0.25
C SER A 536 -0.68 22.26 -1.61
N LEU A 537 -1.51 21.45 -2.25
CA LEU A 537 -1.22 20.88 -3.56
C LEU A 537 -1.56 21.87 -4.68
N SER A 538 -0.62 22.06 -5.61
CA SER A 538 -0.85 22.72 -6.88
C SER A 538 -0.58 21.73 -8.02
N VAL A 539 -1.29 21.88 -9.13
CA VAL A 539 -1.14 21.04 -10.32
C VAL A 539 -1.05 21.89 -11.58
N ALA A 540 -0.40 21.38 -12.62
CA ALA A 540 -0.53 21.91 -13.96
C ALA A 540 -1.75 21.28 -14.65
N TRP A 541 -2.81 22.07 -14.84
CA TRP A 541 -3.93 21.70 -15.69
C TRP A 541 -3.55 21.94 -17.16
N ILE A 542 -3.34 20.84 -17.89
CA ILE A 542 -3.01 20.86 -19.31
C ILE A 542 -4.30 20.63 -20.12
N HIS A 543 -4.65 21.58 -20.99
CA HIS A 543 -5.88 21.54 -21.78
C HIS A 543 -5.73 22.18 -23.16
N ASP A 544 -6.80 22.18 -23.96
CA ASP A 544 -6.84 22.65 -25.36
C ASP A 544 -5.73 22.06 -26.25
N VAL A 545 -5.34 20.83 -25.95
CA VAL A 545 -4.25 20.13 -26.63
C VAL A 545 -4.68 19.77 -28.05
N VAL A 546 -3.93 20.23 -29.05
CA VAL A 546 -3.98 19.68 -30.41
C VAL A 546 -2.80 18.74 -30.58
N PRO A 547 -3.00 17.41 -30.61
CA PRO A 547 -1.90 16.46 -30.66
C PRO A 547 -1.02 16.65 -31.89
N GLY A 548 0.29 16.50 -31.69
CA GLY A 548 1.30 16.61 -32.73
C GLY A 548 2.70 16.44 -32.17
N SER A 549 3.66 16.04 -33.01
CA SER A 549 5.06 15.82 -32.59
C SER A 549 5.77 17.07 -32.05
N SER A 550 5.20 18.26 -32.28
CA SER A 550 5.67 19.53 -31.74
C SER A 550 4.82 20.05 -30.57
N THR A 551 3.76 19.36 -30.17
CA THR A 551 2.87 19.77 -29.08
C THR A 551 3.40 19.20 -27.77
N PHE A 552 3.90 20.07 -26.88
CA PHE A 552 4.51 19.63 -25.63
C PHE A 552 4.39 20.67 -24.51
N PHE A 553 4.49 20.17 -23.28
CA PHE A 553 4.79 20.94 -22.08
C PHE A 553 6.16 20.49 -21.53
N GLN A 554 7.00 21.43 -21.11
CA GLN A 554 8.29 21.14 -20.48
C GLN A 554 8.44 21.95 -19.22
N SER A 555 8.68 21.26 -18.10
CA SER A 555 9.17 21.93 -16.89
C SER A 555 10.70 21.98 -16.90
N ASN A 556 11.22 23.18 -16.63
CA ASN A 556 12.65 23.45 -16.57
C ASN A 556 13.06 23.65 -15.10
N TRP A 557 14.01 22.86 -14.63
CA TRP A 557 14.51 22.91 -13.27
C TRP A 557 15.87 23.60 -13.17
N SER A 558 16.65 23.57 -14.28
CA SER A 558 17.96 24.21 -14.37
C SER A 558 18.11 25.00 -15.69
N PRO A 559 18.91 26.09 -15.72
CA PRO A 559 19.29 26.76 -16.96
C PRO A 559 19.98 25.82 -17.96
N VAL A 560 20.00 26.20 -19.25
CA VAL A 560 20.80 25.49 -20.25
C VAL A 560 22.29 25.59 -19.88
N GLY A 561 23.00 24.47 -19.95
CA GLY A 561 24.39 24.29 -19.54
C GLY A 561 24.57 23.77 -18.12
N THR A 562 23.50 23.65 -17.33
CA THR A 562 23.53 23.11 -15.95
C THR A 562 22.41 22.08 -15.75
N GLY A 563 22.49 21.26 -14.70
CA GLY A 563 21.48 20.25 -14.39
C GLY A 563 21.59 19.70 -12.97
N PHE A 564 20.58 18.93 -12.59
CA PHE A 564 20.54 18.12 -11.38
C PHE A 564 21.27 16.81 -11.61
N ASP A 565 21.96 16.34 -10.57
CA ASP A 565 22.52 15.00 -10.52
C ASP A 565 21.45 14.03 -10.01
N LEU A 566 20.92 13.23 -10.92
CA LEU A 566 19.92 12.20 -10.67
C LEU A 566 20.54 10.79 -10.63
N THR A 567 21.87 10.65 -10.60
CA THR A 567 22.53 9.33 -10.62
C THR A 567 22.27 8.47 -9.38
N GLY A 568 21.85 9.10 -8.28
CA GLY A 568 21.49 8.42 -7.02
C GLY A 568 20.05 7.96 -6.92
N TYR A 569 19.22 8.14 -7.96
CA TYR A 569 17.81 7.76 -7.95
C TYR A 569 17.54 6.66 -8.99
N ASP A 570 16.55 5.82 -8.72
CA ASP A 570 16.17 4.72 -9.59
C ASP A 570 14.98 5.07 -10.52
N TYR A 571 14.10 5.98 -10.09
CA TYR A 571 12.84 6.28 -10.75
C TYR A 571 12.59 7.78 -10.93
N LEU A 572 11.85 8.11 -11.99
CA LEU A 572 11.13 9.37 -12.14
C LEU A 572 9.66 9.12 -11.82
N ASP A 573 9.18 9.74 -10.74
CA ASP A 573 7.78 9.65 -10.32
C ASP A 573 7.00 10.81 -10.94
N LEU A 574 5.92 10.51 -11.68
CA LEU A 574 4.95 11.49 -12.18
C LEU A 574 3.57 11.19 -11.62
N ARG A 575 2.91 12.20 -11.04
CA ARG A 575 1.51 12.10 -10.64
C ARG A 575 0.62 12.75 -11.69
N ALA A 576 -0.27 11.98 -12.31
CA ALA A 576 -1.13 12.48 -13.38
C ALA A 576 -2.50 11.81 -13.34
N ASP A 577 -3.53 12.56 -13.74
CA ASP A 577 -4.87 12.03 -13.94
C ASP A 577 -5.55 12.79 -15.07
N ARG A 578 -6.58 12.20 -15.65
CA ARG A 578 -7.40 12.85 -16.67
C ARG A 578 -8.60 13.53 -16.02
N SER A 579 -8.73 14.85 -16.22
CA SER A 579 -9.94 15.57 -15.79
C SER A 579 -11.18 15.08 -16.55
N TRP A 580 -12.36 15.27 -15.96
CA TRP A 580 -13.63 14.80 -16.53
C TRP A 580 -13.84 15.30 -17.97
N SER A 581 -14.38 14.41 -18.81
CA SER A 581 -14.73 14.69 -20.20
C SER A 581 -16.10 14.10 -20.52
N SER A 582 -16.83 14.75 -21.43
CA SER A 582 -18.10 14.24 -21.95
C SER A 582 -17.94 12.99 -22.83
N ASP A 583 -16.73 12.71 -23.31
CA ASP A 583 -16.43 11.47 -24.02
C ASP A 583 -15.63 10.52 -23.11
N PRO A 584 -16.28 9.48 -22.57
CA PRO A 584 -15.64 8.55 -21.65
C PRO A 584 -14.64 7.62 -22.35
N THR A 585 -14.68 7.52 -23.68
CA THR A 585 -13.86 6.57 -24.46
C THR A 585 -12.47 7.08 -24.82
N ILE A 586 -12.25 8.39 -24.71
CA ILE A 586 -10.94 8.99 -24.96
C ILE A 586 -10.03 8.68 -23.77
N GLU A 587 -8.84 8.15 -24.01
CA GLU A 587 -7.78 8.12 -22.99
C GLU A 587 -6.78 9.23 -23.29
N ALA A 588 -6.29 9.87 -22.24
CA ALA A 588 -5.16 10.80 -22.40
C ALA A 588 -3.87 9.98 -22.45
N SER A 589 -2.93 10.39 -23.28
CA SER A 589 -1.61 9.78 -23.34
C SER A 589 -0.57 10.82 -23.73
N PHE A 590 0.67 10.59 -23.36
CA PHE A 590 1.81 11.42 -23.69
C PHE A 590 3.12 10.65 -23.54
N LEU A 591 4.14 11.18 -24.20
CA LEU A 591 5.52 10.71 -24.09
C LEU A 591 6.27 11.54 -23.05
N VAL A 592 7.04 10.88 -22.20
CA VAL A 592 7.93 11.49 -21.20
C VAL A 592 9.37 11.44 -21.71
N GLU A 593 10.06 12.56 -21.70
CA GLU A 593 11.47 12.68 -22.07
C GLU A 593 12.22 13.48 -21.00
N LEU A 594 13.40 13.01 -20.59
CA LEU A 594 14.32 13.83 -19.80
C LEU A 594 15.07 14.81 -20.71
N VAL A 595 15.23 16.04 -20.23
CA VAL A 595 15.96 17.09 -20.94
C VAL A 595 17.34 17.23 -20.29
N ASN A 596 18.39 17.02 -21.07
CA ASN A 596 19.79 17.15 -20.64
C ASN A 596 20.19 18.62 -20.55
N ALA A 597 21.25 18.92 -19.81
CA ALA A 597 21.77 20.29 -19.68
C ALA A 597 22.05 21.01 -21.02
N ASP A 598 22.43 20.29 -22.07
CA ASP A 598 22.67 20.84 -23.40
C ASP A 598 21.40 20.99 -24.26
N ASP A 599 20.22 20.78 -23.67
CA ASP A 599 18.89 20.79 -24.29
C ASP A 599 18.63 19.64 -25.26
N SER A 600 19.54 18.65 -25.34
CA SER A 600 19.24 17.35 -25.94
C SER A 600 18.25 16.57 -25.06
N ARG A 601 17.53 15.62 -25.66
CA ARG A 601 16.52 14.81 -24.97
C ARG A 601 16.92 13.35 -24.96
N SER A 602 16.49 12.64 -23.92
CA SER A 602 16.50 11.18 -23.90
C SER A 602 15.54 10.60 -24.95
N SER A 603 15.54 9.27 -25.09
CA SER A 603 14.42 8.56 -25.68
C SER A 603 13.14 8.85 -24.91
N ALA A 604 12.03 8.84 -25.65
CA ALA A 604 10.70 8.96 -25.10
C ALA A 604 10.26 7.65 -24.44
N VAL A 605 9.57 7.77 -23.31
CA VAL A 605 8.87 6.68 -22.63
C VAL A 605 7.37 6.98 -22.67
N ALA A 606 6.54 6.03 -23.09
CA ALA A 606 5.09 6.21 -23.10
C ALA A 606 4.54 6.15 -21.67
N ILE A 607 3.64 7.08 -21.33
CA ILE A 607 2.99 7.08 -20.00
C ILE A 607 2.05 5.88 -19.82
N ASP A 608 1.52 5.34 -20.92
CA ASP A 608 0.48 4.30 -20.93
C ASP A 608 0.97 2.96 -20.35
N ASP A 609 2.28 2.73 -20.37
CA ASP A 609 2.91 1.57 -19.72
C ASP A 609 2.84 1.66 -18.18
N TYR A 610 2.55 2.85 -17.62
CA TYR A 610 2.61 3.15 -16.18
C TYR A 610 1.30 3.67 -15.60
N LEU A 611 0.47 4.37 -16.40
CA LEU A 611 -0.80 4.92 -15.96
C LEU A 611 -1.87 4.80 -17.04
N GLU A 612 -3.04 4.33 -16.63
CA GLU A 612 -4.24 4.43 -17.43
C GLU A 612 -4.94 5.77 -17.14
N LEU A 613 -4.91 6.69 -18.09
CA LEU A 613 -5.51 8.03 -17.97
C LEU A 613 -6.87 8.11 -18.69
N GLY A 614 -7.73 7.13 -18.41
CA GLY A 614 -9.14 7.11 -18.83
C GLY A 614 -10.04 7.98 -17.94
N GLN A 615 -11.36 7.90 -18.15
CA GLN A 615 -12.34 8.63 -17.34
C GLN A 615 -12.16 8.33 -15.84
N THR A 616 -12.21 9.36 -14.99
CA THR A 616 -12.11 9.20 -13.53
C THR A 616 -13.47 8.89 -12.89
N PRO A 617 -13.53 8.07 -11.83
CA PRO A 617 -14.75 7.87 -11.06
C PRO A 617 -15.32 9.20 -10.58
N ARG A 618 -16.59 9.48 -10.90
CA ARG A 618 -17.30 10.70 -10.49
C ARG A 618 -16.62 12.02 -10.90
N GLY A 619 -15.69 12.00 -11.87
CA GLY A 619 -14.88 13.17 -12.20
C GLY A 619 -13.84 13.54 -11.12
N ALA A 620 -13.65 12.72 -10.08
CA ALA A 620 -12.70 12.95 -9.01
C ALA A 620 -11.30 12.48 -9.42
N THR A 621 -10.38 13.43 -9.59
CA THR A 621 -8.96 13.15 -9.85
C THR A 621 -8.29 12.70 -8.55
N THR A 622 -7.47 11.65 -8.64
CA THR A 622 -6.66 11.18 -7.50
C THR A 622 -5.16 11.33 -7.72
N LEU A 623 -4.74 11.60 -8.97
CA LEU A 623 -3.35 11.76 -9.37
C LEU A 623 -2.49 10.55 -8.95
N PRO A 624 -2.80 9.33 -9.45
CA PRO A 624 -1.97 8.15 -9.23
C PRO A 624 -0.53 8.37 -9.72
N THR A 625 0.39 7.57 -9.20
CA THR A 625 1.83 7.70 -9.47
C THR A 625 2.25 6.78 -10.60
N ALA A 626 2.74 7.34 -11.72
CA ALA A 626 3.60 6.65 -12.67
C ALA A 626 5.02 6.59 -12.09
N ARG A 627 5.57 5.39 -11.95
CA ARG A 627 6.93 5.19 -11.43
C ARG A 627 7.83 4.66 -12.54
N ILE A 628 8.51 5.56 -13.25
CA ILE A 628 9.23 5.24 -14.49
C ILE A 628 10.71 5.00 -14.17
N PRO A 629 11.30 3.81 -14.43
CA PRO A 629 12.72 3.57 -14.21
C PRO A 629 13.59 4.54 -15.02
N LEU A 630 14.54 5.20 -14.36
CA LEU A 630 15.43 6.17 -15.01
C LEU A 630 16.29 5.52 -16.11
N SER A 631 16.52 4.20 -16.02
CA SER A 631 17.24 3.41 -17.02
C SER A 631 16.56 3.35 -18.39
N LEU A 632 15.26 3.68 -18.50
CA LEU A 632 14.53 3.66 -19.77
C LEU A 632 14.73 4.93 -20.60
N PHE A 633 15.23 6.00 -20.00
CA PHE A 633 15.53 7.25 -20.69
C PHE A 633 16.90 7.18 -21.37
N GLY A 634 17.02 6.35 -22.41
CA GLY A 634 18.24 6.20 -23.20
C GLY A 634 18.75 7.55 -23.74
N GLY A 635 20.04 7.84 -23.54
CA GLY A 635 20.62 9.14 -23.92
C GLY A 635 20.41 10.26 -22.90
N ALA A 636 19.73 10.01 -21.77
CA ALA A 636 19.76 10.91 -20.62
C ALA A 636 21.17 10.93 -20.00
N THR A 637 21.67 12.13 -19.71
CA THR A 637 22.88 12.34 -18.91
C THR A 637 22.42 12.58 -17.48
N LEU A 638 22.19 11.49 -16.72
CA LEU A 638 21.58 11.55 -15.38
C LEU A 638 22.33 12.48 -14.42
N ALA A 639 23.64 12.63 -14.55
CA ALA A 639 24.44 13.56 -13.75
C ALA A 639 24.14 15.05 -13.99
N SER A 640 23.33 15.38 -15.00
CA SER A 640 23.08 16.75 -15.42
C SER A 640 21.74 16.90 -16.20
N VAL A 641 20.64 16.51 -15.57
CA VAL A 641 19.27 16.66 -16.10
C VAL A 641 18.71 18.03 -15.75
N ARG A 642 18.19 18.76 -16.72
CA ARG A 642 17.69 20.13 -16.53
C ARG A 642 16.17 20.26 -16.51
N GLY A 643 15.43 19.22 -16.88
CA GLY A 643 13.96 19.28 -16.95
C GLY A 643 13.34 18.00 -17.45
N VAL A 644 12.01 18.01 -17.53
CA VAL A 644 11.19 16.95 -18.12
C VAL A 644 10.27 17.54 -19.18
N ARG A 645 10.13 16.85 -20.30
CA ARG A 645 9.19 17.19 -21.38
C ARG A 645 8.12 16.12 -21.51
N LEU A 646 6.87 16.58 -21.58
CA LEU A 646 5.68 15.81 -21.88
C LEU A 646 5.22 16.17 -23.30
N THR A 647 5.32 15.22 -24.24
CA THR A 647 4.94 15.43 -25.64
C THR A 647 3.62 14.72 -25.95
N PHE A 648 2.66 15.45 -26.52
CA PHE A 648 1.29 14.97 -26.78
C PHE A 648 1.12 14.67 -28.27
N THR A 649 1.24 13.40 -28.67
CA THR A 649 1.20 12.94 -30.08
C THR A 649 -0.08 12.18 -30.45
N THR A 650 -0.36 12.06 -31.76
CA THR A 650 -1.34 11.11 -32.32
C THR A 650 -0.70 10.22 -33.40
N PRO A 651 -1.13 8.95 -33.53
CA PRO A 651 -2.07 8.28 -32.64
C PRO A 651 -1.37 7.93 -31.31
N PHE A 652 -2.13 7.66 -30.25
CA PHE A 652 -1.62 7.42 -28.88
C PHE A 652 -0.98 6.03 -28.74
N ASP A 653 -0.19 5.62 -29.73
CA ASP A 653 0.41 4.31 -29.87
C ASP A 653 1.88 4.54 -30.21
N GLY A 654 2.73 4.33 -29.20
CA GLY A 654 4.16 4.17 -29.39
C GLY A 654 4.40 2.93 -30.24
N THR A 655 4.90 3.12 -31.45
CA THR A 655 5.41 2.02 -32.29
C THR A 655 6.64 1.37 -31.68
#